data_AF-A0A9J7E9C1-F1
#
_entry.id   AF-A0A9J7E9C1-F1
#
_cell.length_a   1.000
_cell.length_b   1.000
_cell.length_c   1.000
_cell.angle_alpha   90.00
_cell.angle_beta   90.00
_cell.angle_gamma   90.00
#
_symmetry.space_group_name_H-M   'P 1'
#
loop_
_entity.id
_entity.type
_entity.pdbx_description
1 polymer ?
#
loop_
_entity_poly.entity_id
_entity_poly.type
_entity_poly.pdbx_seq_one_letter_code
_entity_poly.pdbx_strand_id
1 'polypeptide(L)'
;MLGRVYLLVVLLVFADVFMKASCISAEKGSLAFVIDDTLSMTDDINQVKKSVGQIMDIVFNEKASVISNMVLVTFNDPDAHVRAVTKDRKTFNKALSEVHVHNRNNPDCQEPSLNGLLLALKNSNRGSHIYVFTDASAKDFKNEFVVKQLCQEKQTQISFVITGRCTATYPDKQMKVYYSIAQACSGLAYEVDKGAVSEVLKPITDIISGEKIIITTTTVPAGVLKDIPFNIDEQTEYAIISATGKDVVLKVTGPTDNKKQLLWKPNAKVLKLLNVKPGKYIATVKGASETSVVVVGRSDFLFNHGFSEQKPKSLKDTTLQPITNKGVYLSVLVTDERQTVEITKAQILGMDEKPIIPDLPLTKISKDLYVTPLLVTPAQMFKVAVIGKVKATGNIIKRIAKIPVTPSKPPKIIDINQLDPVSDEFIAFINSKQKFWKAGRNFPKNNPIAELRKLLGALKDTNYFNLEKVDHISACNNLPESFDPRVKWPNCSSLNEIRDQGKCGSCWAFGAVEAMTDRYCTYSNGKYNFHFSAQDLLTCCRNCHEGCAKGGYPSLAWKYWQKCGIVSGGNTNHTIEGCKRYSLPLPTTCEKKCNSDNIDYAADKRRGARVYRIAPSEESIKAELYTNGPVEVSFDVYNSFYHYKNGVYMHDPQEKVVSGHAVKMLGWGVENGVKYWLCANSWDSNWGDKGFFKILRGKNECKIEEEAIAGIPLYP
;
A
#
# COMPACT_ATOMS: atom_id res chain seq x y z
N MET A 1 8.82 -41.08 43.21
CA MET A 1 8.11 -40.97 41.92
C MET A 1 7.97 -39.54 41.39
N LEU A 2 7.94 -38.48 42.23
CA LEU A 2 7.75 -37.10 41.74
C LEU A 2 8.94 -36.51 40.93
N GLY A 3 10.19 -36.93 41.18
CA GLY A 3 11.36 -36.37 40.48
C GLY A 3 11.54 -36.80 39.01
N ARG A 4 10.99 -37.96 38.60
CA ARG A 4 11.06 -38.43 37.21
C ARG A 4 9.97 -37.83 36.32
N VAL A 5 8.83 -37.44 36.90
CA VAL A 5 7.74 -36.77 36.15
C VAL A 5 8.10 -35.33 35.82
N TYR A 6 8.80 -34.63 36.72
CA TYR A 6 9.23 -33.25 36.47
C TYR A 6 10.28 -33.15 35.35
N LEU A 7 11.21 -34.10 35.26
CA LEU A 7 12.22 -34.12 34.20
C LEU A 7 11.61 -34.44 32.82
N LEU A 8 10.59 -35.31 32.76
CA LEU A 8 9.87 -35.64 31.53
C LEU A 8 8.95 -34.51 31.06
N VAL A 9 8.28 -33.81 31.99
CA VAL A 9 7.43 -32.66 31.66
C VAL A 9 8.27 -31.46 31.23
N VAL A 10 9.43 -31.23 31.87
CA VAL A 10 10.38 -30.19 31.43
C VAL A 10 11.00 -30.55 30.08
N LEU A 11 11.35 -31.82 29.81
CA LEU A 11 11.81 -32.25 28.48
C LEU A 11 10.73 -32.15 27.39
N LEU A 12 9.46 -32.42 27.71
CA LEU A 12 8.34 -32.28 26.76
C LEU A 12 7.96 -30.82 26.52
N VAL A 13 8.02 -29.95 27.54
CA VAL A 13 7.79 -28.50 27.39
C VAL A 13 8.97 -27.83 26.70
N PHE A 14 10.22 -28.25 26.96
CA PHE A 14 11.39 -27.78 26.20
C PHE A 14 11.41 -28.34 24.77
N ALA A 15 10.94 -29.56 24.51
CA ALA A 15 10.78 -30.08 23.15
C ALA A 15 9.66 -29.37 22.38
N ASP A 16 8.58 -28.95 23.04
CA ASP A 16 7.48 -28.20 22.42
C ASP A 16 7.83 -26.70 22.23
N VAL A 17 8.68 -26.13 23.10
CA VAL A 17 9.25 -24.78 22.95
C VAL A 17 10.41 -24.74 21.94
N PHE A 18 11.24 -25.79 21.83
CA PHE A 18 12.26 -25.89 20.77
C PHE A 18 11.70 -26.36 19.42
N MET A 19 10.61 -27.15 19.37
CA MET A 19 9.89 -27.39 18.11
C MET A 19 9.12 -26.17 17.62
N LYS A 20 8.71 -25.26 18.52
CA LYS A 20 8.09 -23.97 18.13
C LYS A 20 9.10 -22.87 17.81
N ALA A 21 10.39 -23.03 18.13
CA ALA A 21 11.44 -22.05 17.87
C ALA A 21 12.43 -22.43 16.74
N SER A 22 12.18 -23.50 15.99
CA SER A 22 12.99 -23.88 14.82
C SER A 22 12.16 -24.32 13.60
N CYS A 23 10.91 -23.88 13.51
CA CYS A 23 10.17 -23.90 12.26
C CYS A 23 10.07 -22.46 11.73
N ILE A 24 11.00 -22.06 10.87
CA ILE A 24 10.59 -21.23 9.74
C ILE A 24 9.67 -22.16 8.93
N SER A 25 8.38 -22.15 9.25
CA SER A 25 7.36 -22.64 8.33
C SER A 25 7.59 -21.85 7.05
N ALA A 26 8.13 -22.48 6.00
CA ALA A 26 8.09 -21.89 4.68
C ALA A 26 6.64 -21.46 4.44
N GLU A 27 6.39 -20.17 4.20
CA GLU A 27 5.05 -19.70 3.86
C GLU A 27 4.60 -20.49 2.63
N LYS A 28 3.64 -21.39 2.84
CA LYS A 28 3.03 -22.15 1.75
C LYS A 28 2.32 -21.17 0.81
N GLY A 29 2.60 -21.26 -0.48
CA GLY A 29 2.07 -20.35 -1.50
C GLY A 29 0.56 -20.46 -1.67
N SER A 30 0.00 -19.63 -2.56
CA SER A 30 -1.40 -19.70 -2.99
C SER A 30 -1.52 -20.37 -4.34
N LEU A 31 -2.66 -21.02 -4.57
CA LEU A 31 -3.08 -21.40 -5.92
C LEU A 31 -4.17 -20.42 -6.36
N ALA A 32 -3.86 -19.59 -7.35
CA ALA A 32 -4.77 -18.56 -7.82
C ALA A 32 -5.24 -18.82 -9.25
N PHE A 33 -6.50 -18.52 -9.50
CA PHE A 33 -7.12 -18.60 -10.81
C PHE A 33 -7.73 -17.24 -11.16
N VAL A 34 -7.34 -16.72 -12.31
CA VAL A 34 -7.80 -15.43 -12.86
C VAL A 34 -8.52 -15.75 -14.14
N ILE A 35 -9.84 -15.57 -14.15
CA ILE A 35 -10.71 -16.07 -15.20
C ILE A 35 -11.38 -14.90 -15.91
N ASP A 36 -11.17 -14.81 -17.21
CA ASP A 36 -11.98 -14.02 -18.12
C ASP A 36 -13.42 -14.55 -18.12
N ASP A 37 -14.37 -13.71 -17.72
CA ASP A 37 -15.80 -14.07 -17.64
C ASP A 37 -16.64 -13.36 -18.72
N THR A 38 -16.06 -13.03 -19.87
CA THR A 38 -16.70 -12.32 -21.00
C THR A 38 -17.38 -13.25 -22.01
N LEU A 39 -18.30 -12.71 -22.82
CA LEU A 39 -19.12 -13.49 -23.77
C LEU A 39 -18.32 -14.41 -24.69
N SER A 40 -17.12 -14.01 -25.10
CA SER A 40 -16.26 -14.81 -25.99
C SER A 40 -15.76 -16.11 -25.36
N MET A 41 -15.71 -16.18 -24.03
CA MET A 41 -15.36 -17.36 -23.25
C MET A 41 -16.49 -18.42 -23.16
N THR A 42 -17.65 -18.21 -23.79
CA THR A 42 -18.82 -19.09 -23.68
C THR A 42 -18.50 -20.58 -23.93
N ASP A 43 -17.69 -20.88 -24.94
CA ASP A 43 -17.33 -22.26 -25.30
C ASP A 43 -16.29 -22.88 -24.35
N ASP A 44 -15.54 -22.05 -23.62
CA ASP A 44 -14.37 -22.44 -22.82
C ASP A 44 -14.65 -22.42 -21.31
N ILE A 45 -15.55 -21.56 -20.81
CA ILE A 45 -15.73 -21.28 -19.37
C ILE A 45 -16.06 -22.54 -18.56
N ASN A 46 -16.88 -23.44 -19.12
CA ASN A 46 -17.24 -24.70 -18.47
C ASN A 46 -16.04 -25.65 -18.39
N GLN A 47 -15.18 -25.64 -19.40
CA GLN A 47 -13.94 -26.42 -19.39
C GLN A 47 -12.92 -25.83 -18.41
N VAL A 48 -12.80 -24.51 -18.35
CA VAL A 48 -11.97 -23.81 -17.36
C VAL A 48 -12.40 -24.21 -15.96
N LYS A 49 -13.70 -24.10 -15.63
CA LYS A 49 -14.25 -24.52 -14.32
C LYS A 49 -13.93 -25.97 -13.98
N LYS A 50 -14.14 -26.90 -14.92
CA LYS A 50 -13.80 -28.31 -14.74
C LYS A 50 -12.32 -28.51 -14.46
N SER A 51 -11.47 -27.80 -15.19
CA SER A 51 -10.02 -27.96 -15.08
C SER A 51 -9.43 -27.33 -13.82
N VAL A 52 -9.97 -26.18 -13.39
CA VAL A 52 -9.68 -25.58 -12.08
C VAL A 52 -9.95 -26.58 -10.96
N GLY A 53 -11.11 -27.26 -11.01
CA GLY A 53 -11.44 -28.35 -10.10
C GLY A 53 -10.40 -29.47 -10.10
N GLN A 54 -9.98 -29.95 -11.28
CA GLN A 54 -8.96 -31.01 -11.38
C GLN A 54 -7.59 -30.61 -10.80
N ILE A 55 -7.14 -29.37 -11.06
CA ILE A 55 -5.88 -28.87 -10.51
C ILE A 55 -5.96 -28.80 -8.98
N MET A 56 -7.08 -28.31 -8.44
CA MET A 56 -7.31 -28.28 -7.01
C MET A 56 -7.26 -29.69 -6.39
N ASP A 57 -7.90 -30.66 -7.03
CA ASP A 57 -7.95 -32.03 -6.52
C ASP A 57 -6.55 -32.63 -6.37
N ILE A 58 -5.67 -32.36 -7.33
CA ILE A 58 -4.28 -32.87 -7.30
C ILE A 58 -3.46 -32.12 -6.26
N VAL A 59 -3.52 -30.79 -6.26
CA VAL A 59 -2.73 -29.96 -5.36
C VAL A 59 -3.11 -30.16 -3.89
N PHE A 60 -4.40 -30.33 -3.57
CA PHE A 60 -4.86 -30.42 -2.18
C PHE A 60 -4.96 -31.85 -1.63
N ASN A 61 -5.03 -32.88 -2.47
CA ASN A 61 -5.02 -34.27 -2.00
C ASN A 61 -3.60 -34.81 -1.77
N GLU A 62 -2.56 -34.10 -2.22
CA GLU A 62 -1.17 -34.46 -1.95
C GLU A 62 -0.76 -34.07 -0.51
N LYS A 63 -0.32 -35.07 0.27
CA LYS A 63 0.18 -34.87 1.65
C LYS A 63 1.36 -33.88 1.74
N ALA A 64 2.08 -33.67 0.62
CA ALA A 64 3.23 -32.77 0.50
C ALA A 64 2.90 -31.39 -0.10
N SER A 65 1.61 -31.00 -0.17
CA SER A 65 1.20 -29.76 -0.83
C SER A 65 1.86 -28.51 -0.23
N VAL A 66 2.49 -27.74 -1.12
CA VAL A 66 3.14 -26.44 -0.83
C VAL A 66 2.18 -25.27 -0.88
N ILE A 67 0.87 -25.51 -1.03
CA ILE A 67 -0.17 -24.48 -1.11
C ILE A 67 -0.95 -24.38 0.21
N SER A 68 -1.24 -23.15 0.67
CA SER A 68 -1.99 -22.88 1.91
C SER A 68 -3.41 -22.38 1.69
N ASN A 69 -3.69 -21.69 0.60
CA ASN A 69 -5.00 -21.10 0.29
C ASN A 69 -5.21 -21.01 -1.23
N MET A 70 -6.46 -20.71 -1.58
CA MET A 70 -6.93 -20.56 -2.95
C MET A 70 -7.44 -19.14 -3.15
N VAL A 71 -7.19 -18.59 -4.34
CA VAL A 71 -7.66 -17.26 -4.75
C VAL A 71 -8.40 -17.38 -6.08
N LEU A 72 -9.61 -16.84 -6.15
CA LEU A 72 -10.38 -16.76 -7.39
C LEU A 72 -10.63 -15.30 -7.72
N VAL A 73 -10.22 -14.89 -8.91
CA VAL A 73 -10.48 -13.56 -9.47
C VAL A 73 -11.17 -13.74 -10.81
N THR A 74 -12.17 -12.91 -11.09
CA THR A 74 -12.69 -12.77 -12.45
C THR A 74 -12.52 -11.35 -12.95
N PHE A 75 -12.49 -11.17 -14.26
CA PHE A 75 -12.38 -9.87 -14.90
C PHE A 75 -13.21 -9.80 -16.18
N ASN A 76 -13.77 -8.62 -16.44
CA ASN A 76 -14.50 -8.24 -17.63
C ASN A 76 -14.49 -6.71 -17.73
N ASP A 77 -14.59 -6.10 -18.91
CA ASP A 77 -14.63 -4.64 -19.03
C ASP A 77 -15.83 -4.02 -18.25
N PRO A 78 -15.63 -3.05 -17.32
CA PRO A 78 -14.36 -2.39 -16.92
C PRO A 78 -13.71 -2.93 -15.63
N ASP A 79 -14.27 -3.96 -15.03
CA ASP A 79 -14.01 -4.38 -13.66
C ASP A 79 -13.13 -5.63 -13.53
N ALA A 80 -12.57 -5.79 -12.33
CA ALA A 80 -11.98 -7.05 -11.89
C ALA A 80 -12.34 -7.27 -10.42
N HIS A 81 -12.69 -8.50 -10.06
CA HIS A 81 -13.25 -8.80 -8.76
C HIS A 81 -12.62 -10.04 -8.13
N VAL A 82 -12.25 -9.91 -6.86
CA VAL A 82 -11.87 -11.05 -6.03
C VAL A 82 -13.15 -11.77 -5.62
N ARG A 83 -13.39 -12.97 -6.17
CA ARG A 83 -14.57 -13.78 -5.87
C ARG A 83 -14.38 -14.61 -4.59
N ALA A 84 -13.15 -15.08 -4.33
CA ALA A 84 -12.83 -15.84 -3.13
C ALA A 84 -11.35 -15.73 -2.75
N VAL A 85 -11.09 -15.67 -1.45
CA VAL A 85 -9.78 -15.96 -0.83
C VAL A 85 -10.05 -16.88 0.34
N THR A 86 -9.74 -18.16 0.20
CA THR A 86 -10.19 -19.16 1.18
C THR A 86 -9.25 -20.36 1.26
N LYS A 87 -9.24 -21.01 2.43
CA LYS A 87 -8.63 -22.33 2.62
C LYS A 87 -9.65 -23.46 2.47
N ASP A 88 -10.95 -23.14 2.49
CA ASP A 88 -12.03 -24.10 2.41
C ASP A 88 -12.42 -24.38 0.95
N ARG A 89 -12.32 -25.65 0.56
CA ARG A 89 -12.62 -26.13 -0.78
C ARG A 89 -14.10 -25.99 -1.14
N LYS A 90 -15.02 -26.13 -0.18
CA LYS A 90 -16.46 -25.96 -0.45
C LYS A 90 -16.77 -24.52 -0.81
N THR A 91 -16.23 -23.58 -0.04
CA THR A 91 -16.34 -22.14 -0.31
C THR A 91 -15.76 -21.78 -1.67
N PHE A 92 -14.58 -22.31 -2.01
CA PHE A 92 -13.99 -22.05 -3.33
C PHE A 92 -14.86 -22.62 -4.46
N ASN A 93 -15.29 -23.88 -4.34
CA ASN A 93 -16.12 -24.53 -5.35
C ASN A 93 -17.46 -23.81 -5.56
N LYS A 94 -18.05 -23.27 -4.47
CA LYS A 94 -19.24 -22.43 -4.55
C LYS A 94 -18.96 -21.18 -5.39
N ALA A 95 -17.93 -20.43 -5.04
CA ALA A 95 -17.55 -19.22 -5.79
C ALA A 95 -17.22 -19.53 -7.26
N LEU A 96 -16.55 -20.66 -7.54
CA LEU A 96 -16.28 -21.10 -8.90
C LEU A 96 -17.56 -21.47 -9.66
N SER A 97 -18.52 -22.13 -9.00
CA SER A 97 -19.79 -22.52 -9.61
C SER A 97 -20.63 -21.31 -10.05
N GLU A 98 -20.50 -20.19 -9.34
CA GLU A 98 -21.14 -18.90 -9.60
C GLU A 98 -20.44 -18.08 -10.72
N VAL A 99 -19.28 -18.52 -11.22
CA VAL A 99 -18.66 -17.89 -12.39
C VAL A 99 -19.49 -18.23 -13.62
N HIS A 100 -20.06 -17.19 -14.22
CA HIS A 100 -20.85 -17.23 -15.43
C HIS A 100 -20.42 -16.10 -16.36
N VAL A 101 -20.79 -16.24 -17.61
CA VAL A 101 -20.40 -15.30 -18.65
C VAL A 101 -21.25 -14.03 -18.59
N HIS A 102 -20.61 -12.86 -18.65
CA HIS A 102 -21.21 -11.53 -18.54
C HIS A 102 -21.01 -10.71 -19.83
N ASN A 103 -21.70 -9.56 -19.95
CA ASN A 103 -21.65 -8.59 -21.08
C ASN A 103 -22.13 -9.09 -22.45
N ARG A 104 -23.46 -8.97 -22.71
CA ARG A 104 -24.06 -9.32 -24.03
C ARG A 104 -23.79 -8.32 -25.17
N ASN A 105 -23.28 -7.11 -24.87
CA ASN A 105 -23.26 -5.99 -25.82
C ASN A 105 -21.89 -5.28 -25.97
N ASN A 106 -20.78 -5.84 -25.47
CA ASN A 106 -19.45 -5.24 -25.68
C ASN A 106 -18.76 -5.90 -26.90
N PRO A 107 -18.56 -5.17 -28.02
CA PRO A 107 -17.82 -5.68 -29.17
C PRO A 107 -16.29 -5.59 -29.00
N ASP A 108 -15.79 -4.95 -27.93
CA ASP A 108 -14.36 -4.87 -27.64
C ASP A 108 -13.85 -6.23 -27.14
N CYS A 109 -12.82 -6.73 -27.79
CA CYS A 109 -12.18 -8.00 -27.47
C CYS A 109 -10.99 -7.82 -26.50
N GLN A 110 -10.70 -6.59 -26.09
CA GLN A 110 -9.62 -6.28 -25.17
C GLN A 110 -10.15 -6.23 -23.75
N GLU A 111 -9.49 -6.95 -22.84
CA GLU A 111 -9.97 -7.12 -21.47
C GLU A 111 -8.93 -6.63 -20.43
N PRO A 112 -9.37 -6.20 -19.23
CA PRO A 112 -8.48 -5.72 -18.16
C PRO A 112 -7.78 -6.87 -17.42
N SER A 113 -7.18 -7.80 -18.17
CA SER A 113 -6.60 -9.04 -17.64
C SER A 113 -5.43 -8.79 -16.67
N LEU A 114 -4.64 -7.72 -16.85
CA LEU A 114 -3.54 -7.42 -15.93
C LEU A 114 -4.05 -6.85 -14.59
N ASN A 115 -5.17 -6.14 -14.57
CA ASN A 115 -5.81 -5.68 -13.33
C ASN A 115 -6.33 -6.87 -12.52
N GLY A 116 -6.99 -7.84 -13.19
CA GLY A 116 -7.36 -9.12 -12.56
C GLY A 116 -6.14 -9.86 -12.00
N LEU A 117 -5.05 -9.91 -12.76
CA LEU A 117 -3.79 -10.51 -12.31
C LEU A 117 -3.17 -9.77 -11.12
N LEU A 118 -3.22 -8.43 -11.09
CA LEU A 118 -2.74 -7.63 -9.95
C LEU A 118 -3.56 -7.89 -8.69
N LEU A 119 -4.89 -8.03 -8.79
CA LEU A 119 -5.72 -8.42 -7.66
C LEU A 119 -5.35 -9.80 -7.14
N ALA A 120 -5.13 -10.78 -8.03
CA ALA A 120 -4.71 -12.12 -7.65
C ALA A 120 -3.35 -12.10 -6.96
N LEU A 121 -2.37 -11.38 -7.51
CA LEU A 121 -1.06 -11.20 -6.90
C LEU A 121 -1.16 -10.56 -5.52
N LYS A 122 -1.93 -9.48 -5.35
CA LYS A 122 -2.11 -8.80 -4.06
C LYS A 122 -2.70 -9.73 -2.99
N ASN A 123 -3.63 -10.60 -3.37
CA ASN A 123 -4.31 -11.54 -2.46
C ASN A 123 -3.62 -12.90 -2.31
N SER A 124 -2.53 -13.15 -3.05
CA SER A 124 -1.76 -14.39 -2.98
C SER A 124 -0.55 -14.28 -2.05
N ASN A 125 -0.14 -15.40 -1.47
CA ASN A 125 1.05 -15.52 -0.61
C ASN A 125 2.34 -15.52 -1.44
N ARG A 126 3.49 -15.49 -0.78
CA ARG A 126 4.77 -15.70 -1.46
C ARG A 126 4.87 -17.14 -1.99
N GLY A 127 5.52 -17.36 -3.13
CA GLY A 127 5.71 -18.70 -3.70
C GLY A 127 4.46 -19.26 -4.40
N SER A 128 3.51 -18.40 -4.78
CA SER A 128 2.22 -18.79 -5.37
C SER A 128 2.34 -19.26 -6.82
N HIS A 129 1.30 -19.94 -7.30
CA HIS A 129 1.09 -20.25 -8.71
C HIS A 129 -0.22 -19.62 -9.16
N ILE A 130 -0.17 -18.80 -10.20
CA ILE A 130 -1.32 -18.11 -10.78
C ILE A 130 -1.56 -18.60 -12.21
N TYR A 131 -2.80 -18.99 -12.49
CA TYR A 131 -3.27 -19.35 -13.82
C TYR A 131 -4.25 -18.30 -14.32
N VAL A 132 -3.93 -17.69 -15.46
CA VAL A 132 -4.78 -16.70 -16.13
C VAL A 132 -5.43 -17.37 -17.34
N PHE A 133 -6.76 -17.34 -17.44
CA PHE A 133 -7.53 -17.86 -18.57
C PHE A 133 -8.17 -16.72 -19.32
N THR A 134 -7.95 -16.64 -20.64
CA THR A 134 -8.52 -15.58 -21.50
C THR A 134 -8.46 -15.96 -22.98
N ASP A 135 -9.37 -15.43 -23.80
CA ASP A 135 -9.28 -15.46 -25.27
C ASP A 135 -9.03 -14.06 -25.87
N ALA A 136 -8.72 -13.09 -25.00
CA ALA A 136 -8.63 -11.66 -25.25
C ALA A 136 -7.21 -11.10 -25.03
N SER A 137 -6.89 -10.02 -25.74
CA SER A 137 -5.65 -9.28 -25.52
C SER A 137 -5.78 -8.34 -24.32
N ALA A 138 -4.65 -8.04 -23.65
CA ALA A 138 -4.68 -7.17 -22.47
C ALA A 138 -4.91 -5.70 -22.87
N LYS A 139 -6.08 -5.16 -22.55
CA LYS A 139 -6.43 -3.73 -22.69
C LYS A 139 -5.49 -2.84 -21.88
N ASP A 140 -5.10 -3.33 -20.72
CA ASP A 140 -4.33 -2.63 -19.70
C ASP A 140 -2.86 -3.06 -19.69
N PHE A 141 -2.30 -3.44 -20.85
CA PHE A 141 -0.90 -3.86 -21.03
C PHE A 141 0.14 -2.91 -20.45
N LYS A 142 -0.19 -1.62 -20.23
CA LYS A 142 0.67 -0.64 -19.54
C LYS A 142 1.01 -1.06 -18.10
N ASN A 143 0.22 -1.94 -17.49
CA ASN A 143 0.45 -2.50 -16.15
C ASN A 143 1.53 -3.59 -16.11
N GLU A 144 2.11 -4.00 -17.25
CA GLU A 144 3.12 -5.07 -17.35
C GLU A 144 4.25 -4.91 -16.33
N PHE A 145 4.80 -3.70 -16.20
CA PHE A 145 5.89 -3.42 -15.28
C PHE A 145 5.52 -3.72 -13.82
N VAL A 146 4.33 -3.28 -13.39
CA VAL A 146 3.84 -3.46 -12.02
C VAL A 146 3.57 -4.93 -11.74
N VAL A 147 2.98 -5.66 -12.70
CA VAL A 147 2.75 -7.11 -12.59
C VAL A 147 4.07 -7.86 -12.41
N LYS A 148 5.06 -7.59 -13.25
CA LYS A 148 6.39 -8.22 -13.17
C LYS A 148 7.06 -7.93 -11.83
N GLN A 149 7.00 -6.68 -11.38
CA GLN A 149 7.58 -6.27 -10.10
C GLN A 149 6.95 -7.05 -8.94
N LEU A 150 5.62 -7.07 -8.85
CA LEU A 150 4.92 -7.72 -7.75
C LEU A 150 5.05 -9.25 -7.78
N CYS A 151 5.03 -9.84 -8.98
CA CYS A 151 5.33 -11.25 -9.21
C CYS A 151 6.69 -11.67 -8.63
N GLN A 152 7.74 -10.88 -8.92
CA GLN A 152 9.09 -11.14 -8.45
C GLN A 152 9.22 -10.95 -6.95
N GLU A 153 8.62 -9.89 -6.39
CA GLU A 153 8.57 -9.67 -4.95
C GLU A 153 7.91 -10.85 -4.22
N LYS A 154 6.79 -11.34 -4.76
CA LYS A 154 6.07 -12.49 -4.20
C LYS A 154 6.60 -13.84 -4.64
N GLN A 155 7.71 -13.91 -5.37
CA GLN A 155 8.26 -15.16 -5.93
C GLN A 155 7.17 -16.05 -6.57
N THR A 156 6.24 -15.43 -7.32
CA THR A 156 5.04 -16.08 -7.82
C THR A 156 5.20 -16.50 -9.28
N GLN A 157 4.85 -17.75 -9.60
CA GLN A 157 4.80 -18.20 -10.98
C GLN A 157 3.47 -17.83 -11.63
N ILE A 158 3.52 -17.31 -12.87
CA ILE A 158 2.33 -16.88 -13.60
C ILE A 158 2.31 -17.59 -14.95
N SER A 159 1.29 -18.42 -15.16
CA SER A 159 1.03 -19.08 -16.44
C SER A 159 -0.27 -18.58 -17.06
N PHE A 160 -0.27 -18.41 -18.38
CA PHE A 160 -1.41 -17.97 -19.17
C PHE A 160 -1.93 -19.12 -20.00
N VAL A 161 -3.23 -19.33 -20.03
CA VAL A 161 -3.93 -20.28 -20.88
C VAL A 161 -4.83 -19.45 -21.80
N ILE A 162 -4.38 -19.32 -23.04
CA ILE A 162 -4.96 -18.45 -24.06
C ILE A 162 -5.78 -19.31 -25.02
N THR A 163 -7.11 -19.14 -25.05
CA THR A 163 -8.04 -20.10 -25.67
C THR A 163 -8.68 -19.55 -26.94
N GLY A 164 -8.14 -19.90 -28.11
CA GLY A 164 -8.59 -19.33 -29.37
C GLY A 164 -8.38 -17.81 -29.44
N ARG A 165 -8.98 -17.19 -30.45
CA ARG A 165 -8.85 -15.75 -30.70
C ARG A 165 -10.24 -15.17 -30.87
N CYS A 166 -10.60 -14.20 -30.03
CA CYS A 166 -11.88 -13.52 -30.15
C CYS A 166 -11.94 -12.57 -31.37
N THR A 167 -10.79 -12.16 -31.96
CA THR A 167 -10.73 -11.49 -33.29
C THR A 167 -9.61 -12.02 -34.20
N ALA A 168 -9.77 -11.83 -35.52
CA ALA A 168 -8.82 -12.30 -36.53
C ALA A 168 -7.51 -11.47 -36.60
N THR A 169 -7.49 -10.25 -36.06
CA THR A 169 -6.39 -9.28 -36.19
C THR A 169 -6.07 -8.67 -34.83
N TYR A 170 -4.88 -8.94 -34.29
CA TYR A 170 -4.40 -8.33 -33.04
C TYR A 170 -3.24 -7.37 -33.28
N PRO A 171 -3.18 -6.25 -32.54
CA PRO A 171 -1.94 -5.51 -32.37
C PRO A 171 -0.93 -6.38 -31.61
N ASP A 172 0.15 -6.74 -32.29
CA ASP A 172 1.19 -7.68 -31.87
C ASP A 172 1.71 -7.46 -30.42
N LYS A 173 1.72 -6.21 -29.93
CA LYS A 173 2.24 -5.85 -28.61
C LYS A 173 1.37 -6.31 -27.43
N GLN A 174 0.04 -6.38 -27.58
CA GLN A 174 -0.86 -6.63 -26.46
C GLN A 174 -0.93 -8.11 -26.06
N MET A 175 -0.72 -9.02 -27.01
CA MET A 175 -0.61 -10.46 -26.71
C MET A 175 0.81 -10.85 -26.27
N LYS A 176 1.84 -10.18 -26.81
CA LYS A 176 3.24 -10.37 -26.38
C LYS A 176 3.46 -10.11 -24.88
N VAL A 177 2.60 -9.31 -24.25
CA VAL A 177 2.67 -9.04 -22.81
C VAL A 177 2.54 -10.31 -21.97
N TYR A 178 1.70 -11.28 -22.37
CA TYR A 178 1.49 -12.53 -21.63
C TYR A 178 2.75 -13.40 -21.66
N TYR A 179 3.36 -13.55 -22.83
CA TYR A 179 4.66 -14.23 -23.00
C TYR A 179 5.76 -13.56 -22.19
N SER A 180 5.80 -12.23 -22.24
CA SER A 180 6.76 -11.40 -21.53
C SER A 180 6.63 -11.52 -20.00
N ILE A 181 5.40 -11.55 -19.48
CA ILE A 181 5.14 -11.78 -18.04
C ILE A 181 5.44 -13.23 -17.66
N ALA A 182 5.00 -14.21 -18.44
CA ALA A 182 5.29 -15.62 -18.21
C ALA A 182 6.79 -15.87 -18.09
N GLN A 183 7.59 -15.30 -18.99
CA GLN A 183 9.05 -15.39 -18.95
C GLN A 183 9.64 -14.72 -17.69
N ALA A 184 9.17 -13.52 -17.33
CA ALA A 184 9.66 -12.79 -16.15
C ALA A 184 9.27 -13.47 -14.82
N CYS A 185 8.20 -14.25 -14.84
CA CYS A 185 7.62 -14.94 -13.69
C CYS A 185 7.88 -16.45 -13.70
N SER A 186 8.71 -16.96 -14.62
CA SER A 186 8.99 -18.39 -14.78
C SER A 186 7.74 -19.27 -14.89
N GLY A 187 6.71 -18.79 -15.57
CA GLY A 187 5.57 -19.60 -16.00
C GLY A 187 5.56 -19.83 -17.51
N LEU A 188 4.40 -20.20 -18.03
CA LEU A 188 4.21 -20.58 -19.44
C LEU A 188 3.00 -19.86 -20.03
N ALA A 189 3.08 -19.49 -21.31
CA ALA A 189 1.93 -19.08 -22.09
C ALA A 189 1.52 -20.26 -23.00
N TYR A 190 0.36 -20.84 -22.73
CA TYR A 190 -0.24 -21.93 -23.48
C TYR A 190 -1.22 -21.34 -24.49
N GLU A 191 -0.93 -21.46 -25.78
CA GLU A 191 -1.93 -21.25 -26.84
C GLU A 191 -2.71 -22.55 -27.04
N VAL A 192 -4.02 -22.50 -26.85
CA VAL A 192 -4.91 -23.65 -26.90
C VAL A 192 -6.04 -23.38 -27.87
N ASP A 193 -6.42 -24.37 -28.67
CA ASP A 193 -7.60 -24.27 -29.53
C ASP A 193 -8.87 -24.19 -28.67
N LYS A 194 -9.92 -23.52 -29.17
CA LYS A 194 -11.21 -23.45 -28.46
C LYS A 194 -11.71 -24.86 -28.14
N GLY A 195 -12.14 -25.04 -26.90
CA GLY A 195 -12.65 -26.31 -26.41
C GLY A 195 -11.60 -27.39 -26.11
N ALA A 196 -10.30 -27.09 -26.11
CA ALA A 196 -9.23 -28.04 -25.77
C ALA A 196 -8.50 -27.71 -24.45
N VAL A 197 -9.06 -26.82 -23.62
CA VAL A 197 -8.46 -26.31 -22.37
C VAL A 197 -8.08 -27.44 -21.41
N SER A 198 -8.98 -28.40 -21.21
CA SER A 198 -8.79 -29.49 -20.26
C SER A 198 -7.63 -30.43 -20.61
N GLU A 199 -7.28 -30.53 -21.89
CA GLU A 199 -6.20 -31.40 -22.35
C GLU A 199 -4.81 -30.83 -22.02
N VAL A 200 -4.67 -29.50 -22.12
CA VAL A 200 -3.41 -28.79 -21.90
C VAL A 200 -3.09 -28.61 -20.42
N LEU A 201 -4.13 -28.59 -19.57
CA LEU A 201 -3.97 -28.44 -18.13
C LEU A 201 -3.54 -29.73 -17.41
N LYS A 202 -3.84 -30.91 -17.97
CA LYS A 202 -3.49 -32.20 -17.35
C LYS A 202 -1.97 -32.34 -17.12
N PRO A 203 -1.06 -32.07 -18.08
CA PRO A 203 0.38 -32.08 -17.81
C PRO A 203 0.86 -31.00 -16.83
N ILE A 204 0.13 -29.89 -16.71
CA ILE A 204 0.48 -28.83 -15.74
C ILE A 204 0.37 -29.38 -14.32
N THR A 205 -0.56 -30.29 -14.07
CA THR A 205 -0.70 -30.91 -12.75
C THR A 205 0.56 -31.68 -12.33
N ASP A 206 1.24 -32.36 -13.26
CA ASP A 206 2.54 -33.02 -13.02
C ASP A 206 3.68 -32.00 -12.76
N ILE A 207 3.54 -30.77 -13.27
CA ILE A 207 4.50 -29.67 -13.07
C ILE A 207 4.28 -28.98 -11.71
N ILE A 208 3.03 -28.89 -11.23
CA ILE A 208 2.68 -28.25 -9.94
C ILE A 208 2.86 -29.21 -8.75
N SER A 209 2.70 -30.52 -8.98
CA SER A 209 2.85 -31.55 -7.94
C SER A 209 4.25 -31.49 -7.31
N GLY A 210 4.33 -31.29 -5.99
CA GLY A 210 5.59 -31.20 -5.22
C GLY A 210 6.55 -30.06 -5.61
N GLU A 211 7.67 -29.95 -4.91
CA GLU A 211 8.69 -28.93 -5.20
C GLU A 211 9.56 -29.30 -6.42
N LYS A 212 9.58 -28.40 -7.41
CA LYS A 212 10.31 -28.54 -8.68
C LYS A 212 11.36 -27.45 -8.84
N ILE A 213 12.47 -27.80 -9.49
CA ILE A 213 13.51 -26.88 -9.93
C ILE A 213 13.27 -26.46 -11.39
N ILE A 214 13.59 -25.21 -11.71
CA ILE A 214 13.70 -24.76 -13.09
C ILE A 214 15.10 -25.10 -13.58
N ILE A 215 15.20 -25.99 -14.59
CA ILE A 215 16.48 -26.34 -15.22
C ILE A 215 16.82 -25.30 -16.29
N THR A 216 15.87 -24.97 -17.16
CA THR A 216 16.02 -23.90 -18.14
C THR A 216 14.66 -23.34 -18.56
N THR A 217 14.64 -22.06 -18.94
CA THR A 217 13.47 -21.39 -19.51
C THR A 217 13.91 -20.42 -20.61
N THR A 218 13.28 -20.52 -21.78
CA THR A 218 13.61 -19.70 -22.96
C THR A 218 12.42 -19.54 -23.89
N THR A 219 12.49 -18.57 -24.80
CA THR A 219 11.57 -18.42 -25.93
C THR A 219 12.30 -18.69 -27.24
N VAL A 220 11.56 -19.22 -28.22
CA VAL A 220 12.02 -19.48 -29.57
C VAL A 220 11.20 -18.60 -30.52
N PRO A 221 11.83 -17.73 -31.32
CA PRO A 221 11.12 -16.92 -32.30
C PRO A 221 10.38 -17.78 -33.34
N ALA A 222 9.30 -17.24 -33.88
CA ALA A 222 8.51 -17.90 -34.92
C ALA A 222 9.37 -18.33 -36.12
N GLY A 223 9.16 -19.57 -36.58
CA GLY A 223 9.84 -20.15 -37.75
C GLY A 223 11.28 -20.60 -37.50
N VAL A 224 11.88 -20.26 -36.36
CA VAL A 224 13.28 -20.58 -36.05
C VAL A 224 13.39 -21.97 -35.42
N LEU A 225 14.23 -22.83 -35.99
CA LEU A 225 14.65 -24.08 -35.35
C LEU A 225 15.79 -23.76 -34.37
N LYS A 226 15.62 -24.11 -33.10
CA LYS A 226 16.60 -23.80 -32.05
C LYS A 226 16.90 -25.02 -31.20
N ASP A 227 18.18 -25.30 -31.02
CA ASP A 227 18.66 -26.26 -30.04
C ASP A 227 18.82 -25.59 -28.68
N ILE A 228 18.16 -26.15 -27.68
CA ILE A 228 18.16 -25.66 -26.30
C ILE A 228 18.91 -26.69 -25.46
N PRO A 229 20.22 -26.48 -25.20
CA PRO A 229 20.97 -27.38 -24.35
C PRO A 229 20.58 -27.19 -22.89
N PHE A 230 20.43 -28.29 -22.15
CA PHE A 230 20.24 -28.26 -20.70
C PHE A 230 20.98 -29.43 -20.05
N ASN A 231 21.40 -29.23 -18.80
CA ASN A 231 22.14 -30.26 -18.06
C ASN A 231 21.24 -30.83 -16.97
N ILE A 232 21.28 -32.16 -16.83
CA ILE A 232 20.71 -32.87 -15.69
C ILE A 232 21.87 -33.36 -14.83
N ASP A 233 21.78 -33.17 -13.51
CA ASP A 233 22.72 -33.70 -12.52
C ASP A 233 22.12 -34.89 -11.75
N GLU A 234 22.94 -35.53 -10.93
CA GLU A 234 22.59 -36.73 -10.18
C GLU A 234 21.56 -36.53 -9.07
N GLN A 235 21.27 -35.29 -8.67
CA GLN A 235 20.23 -35.00 -7.67
C GLN A 235 18.86 -34.77 -8.34
N THR A 236 18.76 -34.92 -9.66
CA THR A 236 17.51 -34.76 -10.41
C THR A 236 16.87 -36.12 -10.67
N GLU A 237 15.66 -36.34 -10.16
CA GLU A 237 14.95 -37.62 -10.25
C GLU A 237 14.32 -37.84 -11.64
N TYR A 238 13.69 -36.80 -12.17
CA TYR A 238 13.10 -36.76 -13.51
C TYR A 238 13.05 -35.32 -14.01
N ALA A 239 12.88 -35.17 -15.33
CA ALA A 239 12.70 -33.88 -15.97
C ALA A 239 11.43 -33.87 -16.84
N ILE A 240 10.74 -32.73 -16.91
CA ILE A 240 9.60 -32.50 -17.79
C ILE A 240 9.94 -31.31 -18.69
N ILE A 241 9.86 -31.53 -20.00
CA ILE A 241 10.09 -30.52 -21.04
C ILE A 241 8.73 -30.14 -21.60
N SER A 242 8.41 -28.85 -21.54
CA SER A 242 7.18 -28.29 -22.12
C SER A 242 7.54 -27.27 -23.18
N ALA A 243 6.96 -27.40 -24.37
CA ALA A 243 7.08 -26.44 -25.46
C ALA A 243 5.68 -26.04 -25.94
N THR A 244 5.36 -24.75 -25.92
CA THR A 244 4.02 -24.20 -26.17
C THR A 244 4.07 -23.01 -27.12
N GLY A 245 3.20 -23.00 -28.12
CA GLY A 245 3.18 -22.04 -29.22
C GLY A 245 2.34 -22.62 -30.37
N LYS A 246 2.30 -21.99 -31.54
CA LYS A 246 1.54 -22.53 -32.69
C LYS A 246 2.38 -23.56 -33.44
N ASP A 247 1.79 -24.72 -33.76
CA ASP A 247 2.41 -25.79 -34.59
C ASP A 247 3.83 -26.19 -34.11
N VAL A 248 3.94 -26.57 -32.84
CA VAL A 248 5.19 -26.87 -32.16
C VAL A 248 5.74 -28.25 -32.55
N VAL A 249 7.00 -28.24 -32.92
CA VAL A 249 7.86 -29.43 -33.07
C VAL A 249 8.82 -29.48 -31.89
N LEU A 250 8.88 -30.63 -31.21
CA LEU A 250 9.79 -30.90 -30.09
C LEU A 250 10.50 -32.24 -30.31
N LYS A 251 11.83 -32.23 -30.29
CA LYS A 251 12.68 -33.43 -30.24
C LYS A 251 13.66 -33.31 -29.09
N VAL A 252 13.81 -34.37 -28.29
CA VAL A 252 14.74 -34.39 -27.15
C VAL A 252 15.74 -35.53 -27.31
N THR A 253 17.02 -35.19 -27.25
CA THR A 253 18.16 -36.12 -27.26
C THR A 253 18.96 -36.01 -25.96
N GLY A 254 19.59 -37.10 -25.55
CA GLY A 254 20.47 -37.12 -24.38
C GLY A 254 20.67 -38.53 -23.79
N PRO A 255 21.30 -38.62 -22.61
CA PRO A 255 21.69 -39.88 -21.96
C PRO A 255 20.60 -40.90 -21.60
N THR A 256 19.31 -40.56 -21.74
CA THR A 256 18.20 -41.50 -21.51
C THR A 256 17.23 -41.51 -22.69
N ASP A 257 16.79 -42.72 -23.04
CA ASP A 257 15.71 -42.95 -24.00
C ASP A 257 14.36 -43.25 -23.33
N ASN A 258 14.34 -43.36 -21.99
CA ASN A 258 13.11 -43.56 -21.24
C ASN A 258 12.28 -42.27 -21.18
N LYS A 259 11.34 -42.15 -22.11
CA LYS A 259 10.56 -40.94 -22.39
C LYS A 259 9.07 -41.27 -22.37
N LYS A 260 8.27 -40.48 -21.67
CA LYS A 260 6.81 -40.55 -21.66
C LYS A 260 6.23 -39.25 -22.20
N GLN A 261 5.44 -39.33 -23.27
CA GLN A 261 4.69 -38.19 -23.77
C GLN A 261 3.50 -37.92 -22.82
N LEU A 262 3.47 -36.74 -22.22
CA LEU A 262 2.35 -36.31 -21.36
C LEU A 262 1.29 -35.58 -22.18
N LEU A 263 1.70 -34.85 -23.22
CA LEU A 263 0.83 -34.14 -24.16
C LEU A 263 1.51 -34.01 -25.52
N TRP A 264 0.77 -34.25 -26.60
CA TRP A 264 1.33 -34.21 -27.96
C TRP A 264 0.41 -33.55 -28.98
N LYS A 265 -0.09 -32.35 -28.70
CA LYS A 265 -1.00 -31.59 -29.57
C LYS A 265 -0.24 -30.63 -30.50
N PRO A 266 -0.84 -30.08 -31.57
CA PRO A 266 -0.17 -29.14 -32.45
C PRO A 266 0.43 -27.96 -31.70
N ASN A 267 -0.32 -27.36 -30.76
CA ASN A 267 0.11 -26.13 -30.08
C ASN A 267 0.87 -26.36 -28.76
N ALA A 268 1.00 -27.61 -28.33
CA ALA A 268 1.68 -27.93 -27.06
C ALA A 268 2.25 -29.34 -27.05
N LYS A 269 3.55 -29.45 -26.75
CA LYS A 269 4.29 -30.70 -26.59
C LYS A 269 4.86 -30.76 -25.18
N VAL A 270 4.51 -31.81 -24.43
CA VAL A 270 5.04 -32.06 -23.08
C VAL A 270 5.60 -33.47 -22.99
N LEU A 271 6.87 -33.57 -22.63
CA LEU A 271 7.65 -34.81 -22.56
C LEU A 271 8.25 -34.98 -21.17
N LYS A 272 8.01 -36.12 -20.51
CA LYS A 272 8.64 -36.50 -19.24
C LYS A 272 9.78 -37.48 -19.51
N LEU A 273 10.99 -37.13 -19.07
CA LEU A 273 12.15 -38.00 -19.03
C LEU A 273 12.16 -38.73 -17.69
N LEU A 274 12.16 -40.06 -17.72
CA LEU A 274 12.20 -40.92 -16.54
C LEU A 274 13.59 -41.55 -16.40
N ASN A 275 13.98 -41.89 -15.16
CA ASN A 275 15.28 -42.49 -14.85
C ASN A 275 16.43 -41.71 -15.53
N VAL A 276 16.43 -40.39 -15.33
CA VAL A 276 17.38 -39.50 -15.99
C VAL A 276 18.79 -39.82 -15.53
N LYS A 277 19.77 -39.70 -16.43
CA LYS A 277 21.18 -39.87 -16.12
C LYS A 277 21.87 -38.51 -16.16
N PRO A 278 22.86 -38.27 -15.29
CA PRO A 278 23.63 -37.03 -15.34
C PRO A 278 24.24 -36.82 -16.72
N GLY A 279 24.15 -35.60 -17.26
CA GLY A 279 24.74 -35.24 -18.55
C GLY A 279 24.00 -34.14 -19.29
N LYS A 280 24.48 -33.87 -20.51
CA LYS A 280 23.93 -32.85 -21.40
C LYS A 280 22.79 -33.42 -22.24
N TYR A 281 21.67 -32.74 -22.23
CA TYR A 281 20.49 -32.98 -23.06
C TYR A 281 20.28 -31.82 -24.02
N ILE A 282 19.59 -32.07 -25.12
CA ILE A 282 19.23 -31.06 -26.10
C ILE A 282 17.75 -31.19 -26.43
N ALA A 283 16.99 -30.12 -26.24
CA ALA A 283 15.64 -29.97 -26.78
C ALA A 283 15.70 -29.12 -28.05
N THR A 284 15.45 -29.75 -29.20
CA THR A 284 15.32 -29.07 -30.48
C THR A 284 13.86 -28.67 -30.67
N VAL A 285 13.61 -27.36 -30.78
CA VAL A 285 12.26 -26.78 -30.84
C VAL A 285 12.10 -25.86 -32.04
N LYS A 286 10.92 -25.92 -32.68
CA LYS A 286 10.46 -24.98 -33.72
C LYS A 286 8.95 -24.80 -33.57
N GLY A 287 8.45 -23.59 -33.79
CA GLY A 287 7.01 -23.31 -33.88
C GLY A 287 6.71 -22.26 -34.94
N ALA A 288 5.45 -22.20 -35.39
CA ALA A 288 4.95 -21.18 -36.31
C ALA A 288 4.71 -19.82 -35.63
N SER A 289 4.60 -19.78 -34.29
CA SER A 289 4.58 -18.57 -33.48
C SER A 289 5.74 -18.56 -32.48
N GLU A 290 5.86 -17.47 -31.72
CA GLU A 290 6.77 -17.43 -30.57
C GLU A 290 6.45 -18.59 -29.62
N THR A 291 7.45 -19.44 -29.39
CA THR A 291 7.27 -20.69 -28.66
C THR A 291 7.99 -20.60 -27.31
N SER A 292 7.25 -20.75 -26.22
CA SER A 292 7.81 -20.82 -24.87
C SER A 292 8.30 -22.23 -24.59
N VAL A 293 9.49 -22.36 -24.01
CA VAL A 293 10.08 -23.65 -23.64
C VAL A 293 10.53 -23.59 -22.19
N VAL A 294 10.03 -24.52 -21.38
CA VAL A 294 10.43 -24.67 -19.97
C VAL A 294 10.80 -26.11 -19.71
N VAL A 295 11.93 -26.31 -19.03
CA VAL A 295 12.37 -27.60 -18.52
C VAL A 295 12.38 -27.53 -17.00
N VAL A 296 11.58 -28.38 -16.37
CA VAL A 296 11.52 -28.51 -14.92
C VAL A 296 12.07 -29.87 -14.49
N GLY A 297 12.66 -29.93 -13.30
CA GLY A 297 13.13 -31.16 -12.69
C GLY A 297 12.59 -31.34 -11.28
N ARG A 298 12.53 -32.58 -10.79
CA ARG A 298 12.34 -32.86 -9.36
C ARG A 298 13.70 -33.10 -8.72
N SER A 299 14.01 -32.36 -7.67
CA SER A 299 15.26 -32.48 -6.90
C SER A 299 15.01 -32.11 -5.44
N ASP A 300 15.73 -32.76 -4.52
CA ASP A 300 15.70 -32.45 -3.09
C ASP A 300 16.70 -31.36 -2.69
N PHE A 301 17.52 -30.90 -3.62
CA PHE A 301 18.44 -29.78 -3.42
C PHE A 301 17.86 -28.49 -4.02
N LEU A 302 17.47 -27.56 -3.13
CA LEU A 302 16.88 -26.27 -3.47
C LEU A 302 17.67 -25.11 -2.86
N PHE A 303 17.45 -23.90 -3.38
CA PHE A 303 17.96 -22.69 -2.74
C PHE A 303 17.02 -21.50 -2.93
N ASN A 304 17.02 -20.61 -1.95
CA ASN A 304 16.45 -19.28 -2.00
C ASN A 304 17.58 -18.25 -1.98
N HIS A 305 17.29 -17.04 -2.44
CA HIS A 305 18.28 -15.97 -2.45
C HIS A 305 17.66 -14.61 -2.11
N GLY A 306 18.53 -13.63 -1.89
CA GLY A 306 18.15 -12.23 -1.67
C GLY A 306 19.38 -11.32 -1.68
N PHE A 307 19.14 -10.02 -1.78
CA PHE A 307 20.14 -8.98 -1.89
C PHE A 307 20.04 -8.00 -0.72
N SER A 308 21.17 -7.46 -0.25
CA SER A 308 21.17 -6.46 0.81
C SER A 308 22.31 -5.46 0.63
N GLU A 309 22.08 -4.19 0.97
CA GLU A 309 23.14 -3.17 0.96
C GLU A 309 24.14 -3.38 2.10
N GLN A 310 23.68 -3.96 3.21
CA GLN A 310 24.51 -4.33 4.36
C GLN A 310 24.72 -5.85 4.42
N LYS A 311 25.79 -6.29 5.05
CA LYS A 311 26.08 -7.73 5.19
C LYS A 311 24.96 -8.39 6.02
N PRO A 312 24.18 -9.30 5.44
CA PRO A 312 22.97 -9.82 6.07
C PRO A 312 23.31 -10.91 7.10
N LYS A 313 22.47 -11.04 8.13
CA LYS A 313 22.58 -12.11 9.14
C LYS A 313 21.62 -13.27 8.84
N SER A 314 20.52 -12.96 8.16
CA SER A 314 19.50 -13.90 7.76
C SER A 314 18.92 -13.51 6.39
N LEU A 315 18.22 -14.43 5.74
CA LEU A 315 17.51 -14.12 4.50
C LEU A 315 16.38 -13.09 4.71
N LYS A 316 15.91 -12.88 5.96
CA LYS A 316 14.91 -11.86 6.29
C LYS A 316 15.46 -10.43 6.20
N ASP A 317 16.78 -10.26 6.25
CA ASP A 317 17.45 -8.96 6.14
C ASP A 317 17.69 -8.54 4.68
N THR A 318 17.08 -9.24 3.72
CA THR A 318 17.35 -9.09 2.29
C THR A 318 16.08 -8.73 1.51
N THR A 319 16.27 -8.10 0.35
CA THR A 319 15.25 -7.85 -0.68
C THR A 319 15.48 -8.77 -1.88
N LEU A 320 14.44 -9.15 -2.61
CA LEU A 320 14.60 -9.91 -3.85
C LEU A 320 15.01 -9.05 -5.05
N GLN A 321 14.79 -7.74 -4.96
CA GLN A 321 15.10 -6.79 -6.03
C GLN A 321 16.18 -5.82 -5.56
N PRO A 322 17.42 -5.97 -6.04
CA PRO A 322 18.51 -5.05 -5.70
C PRO A 322 18.31 -3.71 -6.41
N ILE A 323 18.81 -2.64 -5.81
CA ILE A 323 18.82 -1.31 -6.44
C ILE A 323 19.95 -1.25 -7.46
N THR A 324 19.65 -0.83 -8.69
CA THR A 324 20.67 -0.68 -9.75
C THR A 324 21.78 0.29 -9.33
N ASN A 325 23.02 0.00 -9.74
CA ASN A 325 24.21 0.84 -9.52
C ASN A 325 24.62 1.02 -8.04
N LYS A 326 24.13 0.19 -7.13
CA LYS A 326 24.62 0.11 -5.75
C LYS A 326 25.39 -1.19 -5.52
N GLY A 327 26.37 -1.13 -4.61
CA GLY A 327 27.03 -2.33 -4.09
C GLY A 327 26.09 -3.09 -3.16
N VAL A 328 25.86 -4.37 -3.43
CA VAL A 328 24.98 -5.24 -2.64
C VAL A 328 25.66 -6.59 -2.37
N TYR A 329 25.25 -7.27 -1.31
CA TYR A 329 25.58 -8.66 -1.02
C TYR A 329 24.50 -9.58 -1.59
N LEU A 330 24.88 -10.68 -2.24
CA LEU A 330 23.95 -11.77 -2.58
C LEU A 330 24.00 -12.82 -1.46
N SER A 331 22.84 -13.09 -0.88
CA SER A 331 22.61 -14.19 0.07
C SER A 331 22.00 -15.38 -0.62
N VAL A 332 22.44 -16.57 -0.23
CA VAL A 332 21.93 -17.86 -0.70
C VAL A 332 21.62 -18.73 0.50
N LEU A 333 20.35 -19.09 0.68
CA LEU A 333 19.88 -20.03 1.69
C LEU A 333 19.57 -21.37 1.02
N VAL A 334 20.27 -22.43 1.43
CA VAL A 334 20.11 -23.77 0.86
C VAL A 334 19.07 -24.57 1.63
N THR A 335 18.35 -25.44 0.93
CA THR A 335 17.49 -26.47 1.52
C THR A 335 17.94 -27.82 0.97
N ASP A 336 18.56 -28.61 1.85
CA ASP A 336 19.12 -29.93 1.57
C ASP A 336 19.13 -30.74 2.87
N GLU A 337 18.04 -31.45 3.14
CA GLU A 337 17.85 -32.19 4.41
C GLU A 337 18.95 -33.23 4.66
N ARG A 338 19.47 -33.81 3.57
CA ARG A 338 20.51 -34.85 3.63
C ARG A 338 21.93 -34.29 3.55
N GLN A 339 22.07 -32.97 3.39
CA GLN A 339 23.33 -32.25 3.25
C GLN A 339 24.28 -32.89 2.23
N THR A 340 23.74 -33.36 1.11
CA THR A 340 24.49 -34.06 0.07
C THR A 340 25.30 -33.10 -0.79
N VAL A 341 24.99 -31.80 -0.80
CA VAL A 341 25.60 -30.81 -1.69
C VAL A 341 26.39 -29.76 -0.90
N GLU A 342 27.55 -29.39 -1.44
CA GLU A 342 28.34 -28.24 -1.00
C GLU A 342 28.40 -27.20 -2.13
N ILE A 343 27.82 -26.01 -1.90
CA ILE A 343 27.92 -24.89 -2.84
C ILE A 343 29.18 -24.07 -2.60
N THR A 344 29.83 -23.66 -3.69
CA THR A 344 31.12 -22.98 -3.66
C THR A 344 31.06 -21.58 -4.26
N LYS A 345 30.18 -21.35 -5.23
CA LYS A 345 30.05 -20.06 -5.92
C LYS A 345 28.65 -19.80 -6.42
N ALA A 346 28.32 -18.53 -6.62
CA ALA A 346 27.13 -18.07 -7.31
C ALA A 346 27.51 -17.45 -8.66
N GLN A 347 26.56 -17.45 -9.60
CA GLN A 347 26.67 -16.77 -10.88
C GLN A 347 25.47 -15.85 -11.08
N ILE A 348 25.72 -14.68 -11.67
CA ILE A 348 24.67 -13.85 -12.25
C ILE A 348 24.69 -14.10 -13.75
N LEU A 349 23.58 -14.63 -14.26
CA LEU A 349 23.41 -15.04 -15.64
C LEU A 349 22.47 -14.08 -16.38
N GLY A 350 22.70 -13.86 -17.66
CA GLY A 350 21.71 -13.27 -18.55
C GLY A 350 20.49 -14.18 -18.71
N MET A 351 19.47 -13.66 -19.41
CA MET A 351 18.30 -14.48 -19.76
C MET A 351 18.63 -15.62 -20.73
N ASP A 352 19.75 -15.50 -21.45
CA ASP A 352 20.37 -16.55 -22.28
C ASP A 352 21.21 -17.56 -21.48
N GLU A 353 21.18 -17.47 -20.14
CA GLU A 353 21.86 -18.35 -19.19
C GLU A 353 23.40 -18.31 -19.24
N LYS A 354 23.96 -17.30 -19.91
CA LYS A 354 25.41 -17.03 -19.91
C LYS A 354 25.80 -16.13 -18.74
N PRO A 355 26.95 -16.35 -18.09
CA PRO A 355 27.45 -15.43 -17.07
C PRO A 355 27.63 -14.02 -17.63
N ILE A 356 27.10 -13.02 -16.93
CA ILE A 356 27.20 -11.59 -17.31
C ILE A 356 28.12 -10.79 -16.38
N ILE A 357 28.50 -11.37 -15.24
CA ILE A 357 29.59 -10.89 -14.38
C ILE A 357 30.46 -12.08 -13.95
N PRO A 358 31.68 -11.85 -13.42
CA PRO A 358 32.54 -12.91 -12.90
C PRO A 358 31.88 -13.76 -11.81
N ASP A 359 32.32 -15.00 -11.67
CA ASP A 359 31.85 -15.92 -10.63
C ASP A 359 32.04 -15.33 -9.23
N LEU A 360 31.00 -15.46 -8.40
CA LEU A 360 30.97 -14.89 -7.06
C LEU A 360 31.27 -15.99 -6.03
N PRO A 361 32.41 -15.96 -5.33
CA PRO A 361 32.70 -16.96 -4.31
C PRO A 361 31.66 -16.85 -3.17
N LEU A 362 31.22 -17.99 -2.66
CA LEU A 362 30.25 -18.05 -1.56
C LEU A 362 30.96 -18.37 -0.25
N THR A 363 30.74 -17.55 0.76
CA THR A 363 31.21 -17.80 2.13
C THR A 363 30.03 -18.21 3.00
N LYS A 364 30.14 -19.36 3.68
CA LYS A 364 29.13 -19.83 4.63
C LYS A 364 29.19 -18.98 5.90
N ILE A 365 28.07 -18.39 6.31
CA ILE A 365 27.97 -17.55 7.52
C ILE A 365 27.06 -18.14 8.60
N SER A 366 26.22 -19.12 8.26
CA SER A 366 25.44 -19.91 9.22
C SER A 366 25.14 -21.30 8.66
N LYS A 367 24.35 -22.14 9.37
CA LYS A 367 24.11 -23.56 9.06
C LYS A 367 23.79 -23.82 7.58
N ASP A 368 23.00 -22.96 6.95
CA ASP A 368 22.54 -23.13 5.55
C ASP A 368 22.61 -21.83 4.72
N LEU A 369 23.20 -20.76 5.27
CA LEU A 369 23.28 -19.44 4.64
C LEU A 369 24.69 -19.11 4.16
N TYR A 370 24.78 -18.69 2.90
CA TYR A 370 25.99 -18.29 2.23
C TYR A 370 25.85 -16.86 1.71
N VAL A 371 26.96 -16.11 1.68
CA VAL A 371 26.97 -14.71 1.23
C VAL A 371 28.17 -14.47 0.31
N THR A 372 27.98 -13.68 -0.72
CA THR A 372 29.05 -13.24 -1.64
C THR A 372 29.83 -12.04 -1.07
N PRO A 373 30.98 -11.67 -1.65
CA PRO A 373 31.48 -10.29 -1.56
C PRO A 373 30.47 -9.29 -2.15
N LEU A 374 30.70 -7.99 -1.93
CA LEU A 374 29.93 -6.94 -2.58
C LEU A 374 30.00 -7.09 -4.10
N LEU A 375 28.85 -7.01 -4.75
CA LEU A 375 28.71 -6.96 -6.20
C LEU A 375 27.88 -5.75 -6.62
N VAL A 376 28.09 -5.27 -7.84
CA VAL A 376 27.17 -4.36 -8.51
C VAL A 376 26.32 -5.22 -9.46
N THR A 377 25.01 -5.21 -9.25
CA THR A 377 24.11 -6.02 -10.09
C THR A 377 23.91 -5.35 -11.46
N PRO A 378 23.76 -6.14 -12.53
CA PRO A 378 23.39 -5.62 -13.85
C PRO A 378 22.12 -4.76 -13.79
N ALA A 379 21.98 -3.79 -14.69
CA ALA A 379 20.77 -2.97 -14.79
C ALA A 379 19.60 -3.67 -15.50
N GLN A 380 19.91 -4.72 -16.28
CA GLN A 380 18.94 -5.57 -16.96
C GLN A 380 18.47 -6.73 -16.09
N MET A 381 17.38 -7.39 -16.49
CA MET A 381 16.91 -8.63 -15.86
C MET A 381 17.99 -9.72 -15.95
N PHE A 382 18.16 -10.49 -14.88
CA PHE A 382 19.15 -11.54 -14.78
C PHE A 382 18.65 -12.75 -13.97
N LYS A 383 19.29 -13.90 -14.12
CA LYS A 383 19.04 -15.10 -13.31
C LYS A 383 20.16 -15.29 -12.30
N VAL A 384 19.82 -15.75 -11.09
CA VAL A 384 20.81 -16.16 -10.08
C VAL A 384 21.01 -17.66 -10.21
N ALA A 385 22.25 -18.12 -10.19
CA ALA A 385 22.58 -19.54 -10.12
C ALA A 385 23.59 -19.82 -9.02
N VAL A 386 23.57 -21.04 -8.50
CA VAL A 386 24.57 -21.57 -7.57
C VAL A 386 25.25 -22.77 -8.18
N ILE A 387 26.56 -22.89 -7.96
CA ILE A 387 27.38 -24.00 -8.39
C ILE A 387 28.01 -24.64 -7.16
N GLY A 388 27.98 -25.96 -7.13
CA GLY A 388 28.53 -26.77 -6.06
C GLY A 388 29.00 -28.12 -6.54
N LYS A 389 29.27 -28.99 -5.57
CA LYS A 389 29.57 -30.39 -5.80
C LYS A 389 28.72 -31.26 -4.89
N VAL A 390 28.36 -32.44 -5.37
CA VAL A 390 27.80 -33.48 -4.50
C VAL A 390 28.95 -34.10 -3.71
N LYS A 391 28.83 -34.16 -2.39
CA LYS A 391 29.90 -34.59 -1.48
C LYS A 391 30.35 -36.03 -1.72
N ALA A 392 29.42 -36.91 -2.08
CA ALA A 392 29.70 -38.33 -2.25
C ALA A 392 30.48 -38.65 -3.54
N THR A 393 30.19 -37.94 -4.63
CA THR A 393 30.73 -38.25 -5.97
C THR A 393 31.73 -37.21 -6.47
N GLY A 394 31.71 -36.00 -5.90
CA GLY A 394 32.44 -34.83 -6.40
C GLY A 394 31.82 -34.22 -7.66
N ASN A 395 30.72 -34.78 -8.18
CA ASN A 395 30.08 -34.31 -9.41
C ASN A 395 29.54 -32.89 -9.24
N ILE A 396 29.70 -32.09 -10.30
CA ILE A 396 29.27 -30.70 -10.30
C ILE A 396 27.74 -30.62 -10.37
N ILE A 397 27.18 -29.76 -9.54
CA ILE A 397 25.76 -29.40 -9.58
C ILE A 397 25.60 -27.91 -9.85
N LYS A 398 24.66 -27.56 -10.72
CA LYS A 398 24.26 -26.18 -10.98
C LYS A 398 22.76 -26.05 -10.74
N ARG A 399 22.34 -25.05 -9.97
CA ARG A 399 20.93 -24.72 -9.78
C ARG A 399 20.69 -23.27 -10.17
N ILE A 400 19.61 -23.04 -10.91
CA ILE A 400 19.14 -21.70 -11.25
C ILE A 400 17.96 -21.38 -10.33
N ALA A 401 17.88 -20.14 -9.86
CA ALA A 401 16.79 -19.68 -9.02
C ALA A 401 15.46 -19.79 -9.78
N LYS A 402 14.38 -20.06 -9.05
CA LYS A 402 13.05 -20.29 -9.63
C LYS A 402 12.58 -19.11 -10.47
N ILE A 403 12.86 -17.87 -10.06
CA ILE A 403 12.40 -16.64 -10.74
C ILE A 403 13.59 -15.71 -11.03
N PRO A 404 13.68 -15.13 -12.25
CA PRO A 404 14.63 -14.07 -12.57
C PRO A 404 14.47 -12.83 -11.68
N VAL A 405 15.55 -12.06 -11.57
CA VAL A 405 15.59 -10.82 -10.80
C VAL A 405 15.51 -9.65 -11.76
N THR A 406 14.55 -8.74 -11.54
CA THR A 406 14.61 -7.40 -12.12
C THR A 406 15.14 -6.44 -11.06
N PRO A 407 16.28 -5.79 -11.31
CA PRO A 407 16.74 -4.70 -10.47
C PRO A 407 15.70 -3.58 -10.37
N SER A 408 15.51 -3.04 -9.16
CA SER A 408 14.72 -1.83 -8.99
C SER A 408 15.58 -0.62 -9.37
N LYS A 409 15.02 0.31 -10.14
CA LYS A 409 15.63 1.65 -10.28
C LYS A 409 15.65 2.33 -8.92
N PRO A 410 16.62 3.22 -8.64
CA PRO A 410 16.54 4.04 -7.44
C PRO A 410 15.20 4.79 -7.49
N PRO A 411 14.47 4.89 -6.37
CA PRO A 411 13.26 5.69 -6.34
C PRO A 411 13.61 7.10 -6.85
N LYS A 412 12.86 7.61 -7.83
CA LYS A 412 12.98 9.02 -8.22
C LYS A 412 12.72 9.82 -6.95
N ILE A 413 13.70 10.63 -6.52
CA ILE A 413 13.49 11.62 -5.47
C ILE A 413 12.60 12.69 -6.13
N ILE A 414 11.29 12.55 -5.98
CA ILE A 414 10.34 13.58 -6.36
C ILE A 414 10.37 14.61 -5.24
N ASP A 415 10.84 15.81 -5.54
CA ASP A 415 10.72 16.96 -4.65
C ASP A 415 9.25 17.39 -4.61
N ILE A 416 8.60 17.21 -3.46
CA ILE A 416 7.20 17.55 -3.23
C ILE A 416 6.88 19.01 -3.58
N ASN A 417 7.85 19.91 -3.46
CA ASN A 417 7.67 21.33 -3.75
C ASN A 417 7.65 21.66 -5.25
N GLN A 418 8.01 20.71 -6.12
CA GLN A 418 7.95 20.86 -7.57
C GLN A 418 6.63 20.36 -8.16
N LEU A 419 5.86 19.61 -7.38
CA LEU A 419 4.53 19.14 -7.76
C LEU A 419 3.52 20.28 -7.62
N ASP A 420 2.53 20.33 -8.50
CA ASP A 420 1.41 21.25 -8.36
C ASP A 420 0.58 20.87 -7.11
N PRO A 421 0.47 21.75 -6.09
CA PRO A 421 -0.22 21.47 -4.84
C PRO A 421 -1.69 21.04 -4.96
N VAL A 422 -2.38 21.34 -6.08
CA VAL A 422 -3.80 20.96 -6.26
C VAL A 422 -4.00 19.71 -7.13
N SER A 423 -2.91 19.14 -7.63
CA SER A 423 -2.90 18.00 -8.56
C SER A 423 -3.21 16.65 -7.89
N ASP A 424 -3.67 15.68 -8.68
CA ASP A 424 -3.90 14.31 -8.20
C ASP A 424 -2.55 13.61 -7.91
N GLU A 425 -1.50 13.99 -8.63
CA GLU A 425 -0.12 13.53 -8.45
C GLU A 425 0.44 13.94 -7.09
N PHE A 426 0.15 15.16 -6.62
CA PHE A 426 0.53 15.63 -5.28
C PHE A 426 -0.14 14.81 -4.18
N ILE A 427 -1.45 14.55 -4.30
CA ILE A 427 -2.21 13.72 -3.36
C ILE A 427 -1.69 12.27 -3.36
N ALA A 428 -1.42 11.71 -4.54
CA ALA A 428 -0.87 10.36 -4.68
C ALA A 428 0.54 10.27 -4.07
N PHE A 429 1.37 11.29 -4.27
CA PHE A 429 2.70 11.38 -3.66
C PHE A 429 2.60 11.36 -2.14
N ILE A 430 1.75 12.22 -1.55
CA ILE A 430 1.53 12.25 -0.10
C ILE A 430 1.14 10.86 0.41
N ASN A 431 0.10 10.26 -0.17
CA ASN A 431 -0.39 8.93 0.22
C ASN A 431 0.64 7.80 0.02
N SER A 432 1.65 7.99 -0.83
CA SER A 432 2.76 7.04 -0.96
C SER A 432 3.80 7.13 0.17
N LYS A 433 3.81 8.25 0.91
CA LYS A 433 4.80 8.56 1.96
C LYS A 433 4.23 8.45 3.37
N GLN A 434 3.06 9.03 3.60
CA GLN A 434 2.45 9.07 4.92
C GLN A 434 1.85 7.70 5.29
N LYS A 435 1.81 7.40 6.59
CA LYS A 435 1.23 6.15 7.12
C LYS A 435 0.04 6.34 8.08
N PHE A 436 -0.16 7.56 8.58
CA PHE A 436 -0.98 7.82 9.76
C PHE A 436 -2.21 8.69 9.47
N TRP A 437 -2.32 9.21 8.26
CA TRP A 437 -3.48 9.98 7.83
C TRP A 437 -3.90 9.56 6.43
N LYS A 438 -4.83 10.28 5.80
CA LYS A 438 -5.15 10.05 4.39
C LYS A 438 -5.35 11.38 3.70
N ALA A 439 -4.64 11.58 2.60
CA ALA A 439 -4.84 12.72 1.73
C ALA A 439 -5.94 12.42 0.71
N GLY A 440 -6.76 13.42 0.40
CA GLY A 440 -7.80 13.38 -0.59
C GLY A 440 -8.32 14.77 -0.94
N ARG A 441 -9.08 14.87 -2.02
CA ARG A 441 -9.53 16.15 -2.55
C ARG A 441 -10.62 16.77 -1.66
N ASN A 442 -10.34 17.93 -1.06
CA ASN A 442 -11.35 18.75 -0.37
C ASN A 442 -11.87 19.92 -1.23
N PHE A 443 -11.02 20.44 -2.12
CA PHE A 443 -11.34 21.57 -2.97
C PHE A 443 -11.46 21.15 -4.44
N PRO A 444 -12.30 21.82 -5.25
CA PRO A 444 -12.41 21.55 -6.69
C PRO A 444 -11.06 21.58 -7.41
N LYS A 445 -10.88 20.71 -8.42
CA LYS A 445 -9.60 20.55 -9.14
C LYS A 445 -9.11 21.82 -9.83
N ASN A 446 -10.02 22.68 -10.25
CA ASN A 446 -9.76 23.95 -10.91
C ASN A 446 -9.55 25.12 -9.94
N ASN A 447 -9.59 24.89 -8.62
CA ASN A 447 -9.44 25.97 -7.66
C ASN A 447 -7.96 26.38 -7.57
N PRO A 448 -7.58 27.63 -7.90
CA PRO A 448 -6.18 28.04 -7.87
C PRO A 448 -5.61 27.99 -6.45
N ILE A 449 -4.35 27.55 -6.30
CA ILE A 449 -3.69 27.51 -4.99
C ILE A 449 -3.64 28.90 -4.31
N ALA A 450 -3.60 29.98 -5.10
CA ALA A 450 -3.67 31.35 -4.61
C ALA A 450 -5.00 31.66 -3.89
N GLU A 451 -6.11 31.05 -4.31
CA GLU A 451 -7.40 31.21 -3.62
C GLU A 451 -7.42 30.44 -2.31
N LEU A 452 -6.83 29.24 -2.26
CA LEU A 452 -6.72 28.46 -1.02
C LEU A 452 -5.86 29.17 0.03
N ARG A 453 -4.80 29.87 -0.40
CA ARG A 453 -3.96 30.67 0.50
C ARG A 453 -4.72 31.79 1.21
N LYS A 454 -5.82 32.30 0.65
CA LYS A 454 -6.66 33.31 1.31
C LYS A 454 -7.38 32.77 2.55
N LEU A 455 -7.43 31.45 2.73
CA LEU A 455 -7.96 30.82 3.94
C LEU A 455 -7.00 30.95 5.13
N LEU A 456 -5.72 31.25 4.86
CA LEU A 456 -4.68 31.34 5.88
C LEU A 456 -4.49 32.79 6.31
N GLY A 457 -4.91 33.11 7.53
CA GLY A 457 -4.95 34.50 8.01
C GLY A 457 -4.39 34.70 9.42
N ALA A 458 -3.66 33.75 9.99
CA ALA A 458 -3.01 33.97 11.28
C ALA A 458 -1.63 34.59 11.04
N LEU A 459 -1.50 35.87 11.37
CA LEU A 459 -0.25 36.60 11.28
C LEU A 459 0.63 36.30 12.49
N LYS A 460 1.95 36.36 12.29
CA LYS A 460 2.94 36.24 13.38
C LYS A 460 2.65 37.26 14.47
N ASP A 461 2.37 36.79 15.68
CA ASP A 461 1.82 37.64 16.74
C ASP A 461 2.87 37.98 17.81
N THR A 462 3.54 39.12 17.65
CA THR A 462 4.49 39.62 18.66
C THR A 462 3.79 40.08 19.95
N ASN A 463 2.48 40.37 19.91
CA ASN A 463 1.72 40.78 21.09
C ASN A 463 1.31 39.60 21.97
N TYR A 464 1.48 38.36 21.49
CA TYR A 464 1.26 37.15 22.26
C TYR A 464 2.04 37.15 23.58
N PHE A 465 3.32 37.56 23.55
CA PHE A 465 4.17 37.61 24.75
C PHE A 465 3.76 38.69 25.76
N ASN A 466 2.91 39.64 25.35
CA ASN A 466 2.34 40.65 26.24
C ASN A 466 1.11 40.13 27.02
N LEU A 467 0.70 38.87 26.81
CA LEU A 467 -0.31 38.20 27.62
C LEU A 467 0.34 37.57 28.85
N GLU A 468 -0.42 37.59 29.96
CA GLU A 468 -0.08 36.85 31.16
C GLU A 468 0.14 35.37 30.79
N LYS A 469 1.25 34.79 31.25
CA LYS A 469 1.55 33.36 31.06
C LYS A 469 0.94 32.58 32.22
N VAL A 470 0.08 31.61 31.90
CA VAL A 470 -0.47 30.66 32.87
C VAL A 470 0.14 29.29 32.60
N ASP A 471 0.57 28.63 33.67
CA ASP A 471 1.15 27.30 33.67
C ASP A 471 0.29 26.39 34.54
N HIS A 472 -0.09 25.22 34.01
CA HIS A 472 -0.99 24.29 34.67
C HIS A 472 -0.29 22.98 35.07
N ILE A 473 1.05 22.90 35.06
CA ILE A 473 1.80 21.68 35.37
C ILE A 473 1.36 21.01 36.68
N SER A 474 1.01 21.78 37.71
CA SER A 474 0.55 21.25 39.00
C SER A 474 -0.84 20.59 38.96
N ALA A 475 -1.67 20.92 37.96
CA ALA A 475 -2.99 20.34 37.74
C ALA A 475 -2.98 19.12 36.80
N CYS A 476 -1.80 18.69 36.33
CA CYS A 476 -1.65 17.61 35.35
C CYS A 476 -1.73 16.18 35.95
N ASN A 477 -1.83 16.04 37.27
CA ASN A 477 -1.94 14.74 37.92
C ASN A 477 -3.26 14.06 37.51
N ASN A 478 -3.17 12.86 36.93
CA ASN A 478 -4.28 11.98 36.56
C ASN A 478 -5.19 12.44 35.39
N LEU A 479 -4.66 13.17 34.41
CA LEU A 479 -5.42 13.45 33.17
C LEU A 479 -5.64 12.16 32.34
N PRO A 480 -6.82 11.96 31.71
CA PRO A 480 -7.10 10.76 30.93
C PRO A 480 -6.23 10.68 29.66
N GLU A 481 -6.05 9.46 29.14
CA GLU A 481 -5.29 9.22 27.90
C GLU A 481 -5.94 9.91 26.69
N SER A 482 -7.27 9.93 26.65
CA SER A 482 -8.07 10.63 25.64
C SER A 482 -9.12 11.51 26.31
N PHE A 483 -9.43 12.65 25.70
CA PHE A 483 -10.41 13.61 26.19
C PHE A 483 -11.15 14.24 25.01
N ASP A 484 -12.47 14.18 25.10
CA ASP A 484 -13.39 14.85 24.19
C ASP A 484 -14.34 15.73 25.01
N PRO A 485 -14.28 17.06 24.87
CA PRO A 485 -15.08 17.96 25.68
C PRO A 485 -16.58 17.83 25.40
N ARG A 486 -16.97 17.30 24.23
CA ARG A 486 -18.38 17.06 23.88
C ARG A 486 -19.03 16.00 24.77
N VAL A 487 -18.21 15.10 25.32
CA VAL A 487 -18.66 14.10 26.30
C VAL A 487 -18.75 14.71 27.70
N LYS A 488 -17.79 15.57 28.07
CA LYS A 488 -17.75 16.21 29.40
C LYS A 488 -18.84 17.28 29.57
N TRP A 489 -19.10 18.05 28.53
CA TRP A 489 -20.08 19.14 28.53
C TRP A 489 -21.13 18.94 27.43
N PRO A 490 -21.99 17.91 27.53
CA PRO A 490 -22.95 17.56 26.48
C PRO A 490 -24.01 18.65 26.25
N ASN A 491 -24.28 19.48 27.26
CA ASN A 491 -25.23 20.60 27.18
C ASN A 491 -24.68 21.81 26.41
N CYS A 492 -23.39 21.80 26.04
CA CYS A 492 -22.76 22.85 25.25
C CYS A 492 -22.72 22.45 23.77
N SER A 493 -23.83 22.66 23.08
CA SER A 493 -23.99 22.24 21.68
C SER A 493 -22.96 22.88 20.73
N SER A 494 -22.44 24.06 21.06
CA SER A 494 -21.42 24.78 20.29
C SER A 494 -20.09 24.01 20.14
N LEU A 495 -19.81 23.05 21.04
CA LEU A 495 -18.66 22.16 20.93
C LEU A 495 -18.71 21.25 19.68
N ASN A 496 -19.91 21.05 19.12
CA ASN A 496 -20.13 20.31 17.88
C ASN A 496 -20.20 21.21 16.64
N GLU A 497 -20.24 22.53 16.81
CA GLU A 497 -20.37 23.48 15.72
C GLU A 497 -19.05 23.59 14.94
N ILE A 498 -19.14 23.51 13.61
CA ILE A 498 -18.11 23.88 12.66
C ILE A 498 -18.58 25.11 11.90
N ARG A 499 -17.73 26.12 11.79
CA ARG A 499 -18.03 27.34 11.04
C ARG A 499 -17.28 27.41 9.72
N ASP A 500 -17.67 28.38 8.90
CA ASP A 500 -17.04 28.65 7.61
C ASP A 500 -16.60 30.12 7.54
N GLN A 501 -15.29 30.33 7.46
CA GLN A 501 -14.70 31.65 7.29
C GLN A 501 -14.86 32.19 5.86
N GLY A 502 -15.23 31.33 4.90
CA GLY A 502 -15.31 31.65 3.48
C GLY A 502 -13.97 32.09 2.89
N LYS A 503 -13.99 32.88 1.82
CA LYS A 503 -12.78 33.36 1.12
C LYS A 503 -12.15 34.58 1.78
N CYS A 504 -11.95 34.51 3.09
CA CYS A 504 -11.36 35.57 3.92
C CYS A 504 -10.36 34.96 4.89
N GLY A 505 -9.19 35.58 5.07
CA GLY A 505 -8.18 35.18 6.06
C GLY A 505 -8.58 35.58 7.48
N SER A 506 -9.76 35.13 7.92
CA SER A 506 -10.37 35.51 9.21
C SER A 506 -10.24 34.44 10.29
N CYS A 507 -9.47 33.38 10.04
CA CYS A 507 -9.25 32.28 10.99
C CYS A 507 -8.87 32.72 12.40
N TRP A 508 -8.04 33.77 12.54
CA TRP A 508 -7.63 34.39 13.82
C TRP A 508 -8.78 34.95 14.66
N ALA A 509 -9.92 35.27 14.02
CA ALA A 509 -11.12 35.70 14.69
C ALA A 509 -12.08 34.53 14.92
N PHE A 510 -12.12 33.56 13.99
CA PHE A 510 -12.94 32.36 14.12
C PHE A 510 -12.47 31.46 15.26
N GLY A 511 -11.18 31.11 15.32
CA GLY A 511 -10.61 30.34 16.43
C GLY A 511 -10.91 30.98 17.78
N ALA A 512 -10.75 32.31 17.87
CA ALA A 512 -11.07 33.10 19.04
C ALA A 512 -12.57 33.01 19.42
N VAL A 513 -13.50 33.41 18.55
CA VAL A 513 -14.92 33.46 18.91
C VAL A 513 -15.54 32.08 19.13
N GLU A 514 -15.05 31.05 18.46
CA GLU A 514 -15.47 29.67 18.69
C GLU A 514 -15.05 29.19 20.09
N ALA A 515 -13.78 29.41 20.47
CA ALA A 515 -13.31 29.07 21.80
C ALA A 515 -14.00 29.91 22.90
N MET A 516 -14.24 31.21 22.66
CA MET A 516 -15.00 32.07 23.58
C MET A 516 -16.44 31.57 23.77
N THR A 517 -17.09 31.16 22.68
CA THR A 517 -18.47 30.62 22.70
C THR A 517 -18.53 29.36 23.57
N ASP A 518 -17.62 28.42 23.33
CA ASP A 518 -17.56 27.17 24.09
C ASP A 518 -17.24 27.42 25.57
N ARG A 519 -16.33 28.36 25.85
CA ARG A 519 -15.99 28.76 27.22
C ARG A 519 -17.15 29.42 27.95
N TYR A 520 -17.93 30.25 27.28
CA TYR A 520 -19.10 30.88 27.88
C TYR A 520 -20.14 29.84 28.34
N CYS A 521 -20.28 28.75 27.59
CA CYS A 521 -21.13 27.63 27.97
C CYS A 521 -20.52 26.75 29.07
N THR A 522 -19.25 26.35 28.94
CA THR A 522 -18.60 25.43 29.89
C THR A 522 -18.46 26.05 31.29
N TYR A 523 -18.07 27.32 31.41
CA TYR A 523 -17.99 28.03 32.69
C TYR A 523 -19.36 28.28 33.34
N SER A 524 -20.44 28.26 32.55
CA SER A 524 -21.81 28.40 33.06
C SER A 524 -22.49 27.05 33.29
N ASN A 525 -21.74 25.95 33.14
CA ASN A 525 -22.25 24.59 33.21
C ASN A 525 -23.48 24.35 32.31
N GLY A 526 -23.46 24.90 31.09
CA GLY A 526 -24.54 24.76 30.13
C GLY A 526 -25.70 25.76 30.30
N LYS A 527 -25.64 26.68 31.27
CA LYS A 527 -26.72 27.65 31.53
C LYS A 527 -26.84 28.70 30.41
N TYR A 528 -25.72 29.14 29.84
CA TYR A 528 -25.72 30.17 28.80
C TYR A 528 -25.19 29.61 27.47
N ASN A 529 -26.01 29.76 26.42
CA ASN A 529 -25.68 29.41 25.05
C ASN A 529 -25.55 30.68 24.19
N PHE A 530 -24.40 31.35 24.29
CA PHE A 530 -24.13 32.62 23.61
C PHE A 530 -23.06 32.44 22.54
N HIS A 531 -23.40 32.72 21.28
CA HIS A 531 -22.49 32.59 20.14
C HIS A 531 -21.84 33.93 19.82
N PHE A 532 -20.53 34.05 20.01
CA PHE A 532 -19.82 35.29 19.70
C PHE A 532 -19.71 35.52 18.20
N SER A 533 -19.97 36.76 17.79
CA SER A 533 -19.94 37.20 16.40
C SER A 533 -18.50 37.35 15.89
N ALA A 534 -18.11 36.51 14.93
CA ALA A 534 -16.91 36.76 14.14
C ALA A 534 -17.01 38.10 13.39
N GLN A 535 -18.18 38.44 12.83
CA GLN A 535 -18.40 39.65 12.03
C GLN A 535 -18.04 40.95 12.77
N ASP A 536 -18.58 41.14 13.98
CA ASP A 536 -18.26 42.24 14.89
C ASP A 536 -16.75 42.31 15.19
N LEU A 537 -16.12 41.18 15.55
CA LEU A 537 -14.68 41.14 15.83
C LEU A 537 -13.84 41.54 14.61
N LEU A 538 -14.15 40.97 13.44
CA LEU A 538 -13.46 41.27 12.17
C LEU A 538 -13.62 42.72 11.74
N THR A 539 -14.77 43.35 11.97
CA THR A 539 -15.03 44.70 11.44
C THR A 539 -14.74 45.81 12.43
N CYS A 540 -14.84 45.53 13.74
CA CYS A 540 -14.75 46.53 14.80
C CYS A 540 -13.43 46.52 15.57
N CYS A 541 -12.62 45.46 15.51
CA CYS A 541 -11.25 45.50 16.03
C CYS A 541 -10.25 45.99 14.99
N ARG A 542 -10.17 47.32 14.81
CA ARG A 542 -9.29 47.96 13.81
C ARG A 542 -7.80 47.61 13.93
N ASN A 543 -7.31 47.34 15.15
CA ASN A 543 -5.90 47.04 15.39
C ASN A 543 -5.60 45.52 15.40
N CYS A 544 -6.62 44.66 15.25
CA CYS A 544 -6.43 43.21 15.29
C CYS A 544 -5.98 42.62 13.96
N HIS A 545 -6.10 43.35 12.84
CA HIS A 545 -5.96 42.75 11.52
C HIS A 545 -5.51 43.73 10.45
N GLU A 546 -5.09 43.16 9.33
CA GLU A 546 -4.72 43.82 8.09
C GLU A 546 -5.75 43.52 6.97
N GLY A 547 -6.94 43.08 7.37
CA GLY A 547 -8.09 42.78 6.51
C GLY A 547 -8.11 41.31 6.05
N CYS A 548 -9.16 40.92 5.34
CA CYS A 548 -9.33 39.53 4.85
C CYS A 548 -8.16 39.01 4.01
N ALA A 549 -7.47 39.88 3.26
CA ALA A 549 -6.44 39.44 2.34
C ALA A 549 -5.12 39.08 3.03
N LYS A 550 -4.85 39.67 4.20
CA LYS A 550 -3.58 39.52 4.92
C LYS A 550 -3.73 38.73 6.22
N GLY A 551 -4.86 38.86 6.91
CA GLY A 551 -5.10 38.20 8.18
C GLY A 551 -4.99 39.12 9.39
N GLY A 552 -4.87 38.52 10.57
CA GLY A 552 -4.84 39.22 11.85
C GLY A 552 -4.15 38.43 12.95
N TYR A 553 -4.18 39.02 14.15
CA TYR A 553 -3.37 38.63 15.31
C TYR A 553 -4.28 38.04 16.40
N PRO A 554 -4.22 36.72 16.66
CA PRO A 554 -5.05 36.05 17.65
C PRO A 554 -5.04 36.73 19.03
N SER A 555 -3.89 37.12 19.57
CA SER A 555 -3.80 37.72 20.91
C SER A 555 -4.54 39.05 21.03
N LEU A 556 -4.59 39.84 19.96
CA LEU A 556 -5.33 41.10 19.93
C LEU A 556 -6.84 40.85 19.90
N ALA A 557 -7.28 39.76 19.27
CA ALA A 557 -8.67 39.32 19.24
C ALA A 557 -9.20 39.06 20.66
N TRP A 558 -8.45 38.29 21.45
CA TRP A 558 -8.80 38.04 22.85
C TRP A 558 -8.71 39.30 23.71
N LYS A 559 -7.69 40.15 23.52
CA LYS A 559 -7.63 41.45 24.22
C LYS A 559 -8.82 42.35 23.88
N TYR A 560 -9.31 42.32 22.64
CA TYR A 560 -10.51 43.05 22.25
C TYR A 560 -11.75 42.53 22.97
N TRP A 561 -11.91 41.20 23.09
CA TRP A 561 -12.98 40.60 23.86
C TRP A 561 -12.96 41.03 25.33
N GLN A 562 -11.78 41.10 25.96
CA GLN A 562 -11.64 41.58 27.34
C GLN A 562 -12.00 43.07 27.48
N LYS A 563 -11.46 43.94 26.61
CA LYS A 563 -11.58 45.40 26.76
C LYS A 563 -12.91 45.96 26.25
N CYS A 564 -13.34 45.52 25.07
CA CYS A 564 -14.47 46.10 24.36
C CYS A 564 -15.71 45.22 24.50
N GLY A 565 -15.52 43.90 24.41
CA GLY A 565 -16.61 42.93 24.30
C GLY A 565 -17.11 42.79 22.86
N ILE A 566 -17.70 41.63 22.60
CA ILE A 566 -18.18 41.19 21.29
C ILE A 566 -19.66 40.84 21.43
N VAL A 567 -20.47 41.20 20.43
CA VAL A 567 -21.90 40.88 20.37
C VAL A 567 -22.18 39.44 19.90
N SER A 568 -23.42 39.01 19.95
CA SER A 568 -23.84 37.71 19.45
C SER A 568 -23.83 37.65 17.92
N GLY A 569 -23.56 36.47 17.35
CA GLY A 569 -23.61 36.24 15.90
C GLY A 569 -23.26 34.82 15.48
N GLY A 570 -24.12 34.25 14.63
CA GLY A 570 -23.94 32.92 14.05
C GLY A 570 -23.31 32.93 12.65
N ASN A 571 -23.15 31.73 12.09
CA ASN A 571 -22.67 31.50 10.74
C ASN A 571 -23.73 31.85 9.67
N THR A 572 -23.33 31.98 8.40
CA THR A 572 -24.16 32.41 7.26
C THR A 572 -25.37 31.50 7.01
N ASN A 573 -25.21 30.18 7.18
CA ASN A 573 -26.20 29.17 6.78
C ASN A 573 -26.96 28.52 7.96
N HIS A 574 -26.73 28.96 9.20
CA HIS A 574 -27.34 28.35 10.39
C HIS A 574 -28.49 29.18 10.97
N THR A 575 -29.49 28.52 11.56
CA THR A 575 -30.66 29.10 12.25
C THR A 575 -30.33 29.94 13.48
N ILE A 576 -29.07 30.00 13.90
CA ILE A 576 -28.62 30.78 15.05
C ILE A 576 -28.62 32.26 14.67
N GLU A 577 -29.68 32.95 15.06
CA GLU A 577 -29.81 34.40 14.98
C GLU A 577 -29.03 35.07 16.13
N GLY A 578 -28.48 36.25 15.84
CA GLY A 578 -27.72 37.07 16.79
C GLY A 578 -27.59 38.49 16.26
N CYS A 579 -26.93 39.36 17.02
CA CYS A 579 -26.77 40.76 16.67
C CYS A 579 -26.04 40.98 15.33
N LYS A 580 -24.90 40.31 15.10
CA LYS A 580 -24.09 40.45 13.87
C LYS A 580 -23.79 39.09 13.24
N ARG A 581 -24.59 38.68 12.26
CA ARG A 581 -24.36 37.41 11.53
C ARG A 581 -23.13 37.56 10.61
N TYR A 582 -22.37 36.47 10.44
CA TYR A 582 -21.26 36.48 9.49
C TYR A 582 -21.77 36.62 8.06
N SER A 583 -21.10 37.45 7.25
CA SER A 583 -21.44 37.66 5.84
C SER A 583 -20.22 38.11 5.05
N LEU A 584 -20.11 37.63 3.81
CA LEU A 584 -19.13 38.09 2.83
C LEU A 584 -19.83 38.75 1.62
N PRO A 585 -19.23 39.78 0.99
CA PRO A 585 -17.98 40.45 1.38
C PRO A 585 -18.11 41.21 2.71
N LEU A 586 -17.00 41.43 3.40
CA LEU A 586 -17.04 42.18 4.66
C LEU A 586 -17.44 43.64 4.43
N PRO A 587 -18.24 44.24 5.31
CA PRO A 587 -18.43 45.68 5.37
C PRO A 587 -17.09 46.41 5.52
N THR A 588 -16.94 47.53 4.83
CA THR A 588 -15.73 48.37 4.88
C THR A 588 -15.61 49.17 6.17
N THR A 589 -16.68 49.27 6.95
CA THR A 589 -16.73 50.02 8.21
C THR A 589 -17.38 49.19 9.33
N CYS A 590 -16.97 49.45 10.57
CA CYS A 590 -17.60 48.90 11.76
C CYS A 590 -18.96 49.55 11.98
N GLU A 591 -20.03 48.80 11.76
CA GLU A 591 -21.39 49.21 12.06
C GLU A 591 -21.78 48.77 13.47
N LYS A 592 -21.88 49.72 14.41
CA LYS A 592 -22.30 49.48 15.80
C LYS A 592 -23.82 49.38 15.95
N LYS A 593 -24.45 48.54 15.11
CA LYS A 593 -25.89 48.26 15.09
C LYS A 593 -26.12 46.81 14.73
N CYS A 594 -27.07 46.12 15.36
CA CYS A 594 -27.39 44.75 15.00
C CYS A 594 -28.08 44.66 13.62
N ASN A 595 -28.03 43.48 12.98
CA ASN A 595 -28.77 43.19 11.75
C ASN A 595 -30.29 43.22 11.97
N SER A 596 -30.74 42.90 13.19
CA SER A 596 -32.13 43.00 13.64
C SER A 596 -32.29 44.18 14.58
N ASP A 597 -33.35 44.97 14.40
CA ASP A 597 -33.66 46.11 15.28
C ASP A 597 -34.16 45.67 16.68
N ASN A 598 -34.45 44.38 16.89
CA ASN A 598 -34.93 43.85 18.17
C ASN A 598 -33.81 43.58 19.19
N ILE A 599 -32.54 43.71 18.80
CA ILE A 599 -31.38 43.47 19.66
C ILE A 599 -30.59 44.77 19.74
N ASP A 600 -30.40 45.29 20.96
CA ASP A 600 -29.53 46.44 21.17
C ASP A 600 -28.05 46.04 21.13
N TYR A 601 -27.27 46.69 20.27
CA TYR A 601 -25.86 46.35 20.04
C TYR A 601 -25.00 46.53 21.30
N ALA A 602 -25.25 47.57 22.11
CA ALA A 602 -24.43 47.84 23.28
C ALA A 602 -24.76 46.87 24.43
N ALA A 603 -26.04 46.58 24.64
CA ALA A 603 -26.54 45.66 25.67
C ALA A 603 -26.19 44.19 25.39
N ASP A 604 -26.05 43.82 24.11
CA ASP A 604 -25.70 42.46 23.70
C ASP A 604 -24.20 42.14 23.84
N LYS A 605 -23.34 43.14 24.08
CA LYS A 605 -21.90 42.88 24.26
C LYS A 605 -21.63 42.00 25.48
N ARG A 606 -20.77 41.01 25.28
CA ARG A 606 -20.20 40.16 26.33
C ARG A 606 -18.68 40.25 26.33
N ARG A 607 -18.06 40.23 27.51
CA ARG A 607 -16.62 40.45 27.72
C ARG A 607 -15.95 39.25 28.35
N GLY A 608 -14.63 39.18 28.18
CA GLY A 608 -13.77 38.32 29.00
C GLY A 608 -13.40 39.02 30.30
N ALA A 609 -13.38 38.30 31.42
CA ALA A 609 -12.83 38.78 32.69
C ALA A 609 -11.29 38.76 32.66
N ARG A 610 -10.71 37.71 32.07
CA ARG A 610 -9.27 37.49 31.99
C ARG A 610 -8.88 36.87 30.65
N VAL A 611 -7.71 37.23 30.14
CA VAL A 611 -7.12 36.68 28.91
C VAL A 611 -5.65 36.38 29.18
N TYR A 612 -5.19 35.22 28.73
CA TYR A 612 -3.84 34.73 29.01
C TYR A 612 -3.35 33.81 27.89
N ARG A 613 -2.03 33.62 27.86
CA ARG A 613 -1.38 32.57 27.07
C ARG A 613 -1.05 31.38 27.94
N ILE A 614 -1.14 30.19 27.37
CA ILE A 614 -0.85 28.93 28.06
C ILE A 614 0.63 28.61 27.86
N ALA A 615 1.29 28.03 28.87
CA ALA A 615 2.66 27.57 28.74
C ALA A 615 2.79 26.54 27.59
N PRO A 616 3.81 26.65 26.71
CA PRO A 616 3.95 25.80 25.53
C PRO A 616 4.43 24.40 25.91
N SER A 617 3.53 23.60 26.47
CA SER A 617 3.77 22.24 26.93
C SER A 617 2.52 21.40 26.73
N GLU A 618 2.70 20.13 26.34
CA GLU A 618 1.61 19.17 26.18
C GLU A 618 0.74 19.12 27.44
N GLU A 619 1.38 19.06 28.60
CA GLU A 619 0.75 18.93 29.91
C GLU A 619 -0.12 20.13 30.27
N SER A 620 0.38 21.36 30.10
CA SER A 620 -0.40 22.57 30.42
C SER A 620 -1.59 22.75 29.48
N ILE A 621 -1.42 22.47 28.18
CA ILE A 621 -2.51 22.57 27.21
C ILE A 621 -3.60 21.52 27.53
N LYS A 622 -3.23 20.27 27.84
CA LYS A 622 -4.19 19.25 28.27
C LYS A 622 -4.94 19.67 29.53
N ALA A 623 -4.24 20.18 30.55
CA ALA A 623 -4.85 20.60 31.80
C ALA A 623 -5.84 21.77 31.59
N GLU A 624 -5.49 22.73 30.74
CA GLU A 624 -6.37 23.84 30.39
C GLU A 624 -7.63 23.36 29.65
N LEU A 625 -7.47 22.53 28.62
CA LEU A 625 -8.60 21.94 27.88
C LEU A 625 -9.53 21.14 28.81
N TYR A 626 -8.94 20.34 29.69
CA TYR A 626 -9.69 19.52 30.64
C TYR A 626 -10.50 20.38 31.62
N THR A 627 -9.91 21.44 32.14
CA THR A 627 -10.49 22.22 33.24
C THR A 627 -11.48 23.25 32.71
N ASN A 628 -11.08 23.97 31.67
CA ASN A 628 -11.69 25.23 31.26
C ASN A 628 -12.28 25.20 29.84
N GLY A 629 -12.10 24.10 29.10
CA GLY A 629 -12.63 23.93 27.75
C GLY A 629 -11.71 24.45 26.64
N PRO A 630 -12.21 24.50 25.40
CA PRO A 630 -11.43 24.73 24.19
C PRO A 630 -10.59 26.01 24.21
N VAL A 631 -9.47 26.00 23.48
CA VAL A 631 -8.51 27.12 23.36
C VAL A 631 -8.33 27.48 21.88
N GLU A 632 -7.86 28.69 21.61
CA GLU A 632 -7.38 29.04 20.26
C GLU A 632 -5.89 28.69 20.15
N VAL A 633 -5.51 28.06 19.04
CA VAL A 633 -4.10 27.81 18.69
C VAL A 633 -3.80 28.27 17.27
N SER A 634 -2.54 28.62 17.02
CA SER A 634 -2.00 28.83 15.68
C SER A 634 -1.01 27.75 15.30
N PHE A 635 -0.92 27.42 14.01
CA PHE A 635 0.08 26.48 13.49
C PHE A 635 0.48 26.83 12.05
N ASP A 636 1.66 26.35 11.65
CA ASP A 636 2.19 26.47 10.29
C ASP A 636 1.43 25.51 9.35
N VAL A 637 0.82 26.05 8.31
CA VAL A 637 0.13 25.25 7.29
C VAL A 637 1.06 24.94 6.13
N TYR A 638 1.04 23.68 5.70
CA TYR A 638 1.72 23.17 4.52
C TYR A 638 0.68 22.82 3.44
N ASN A 639 1.12 22.70 2.17
CA ASN A 639 0.21 22.42 1.06
C ASN A 639 -0.54 21.08 1.23
N SER A 640 0.08 20.08 1.86
CA SER A 640 -0.56 18.80 2.17
C SER A 640 -1.80 18.92 3.04
N PHE A 641 -1.86 19.92 3.94
CA PHE A 641 -2.96 20.08 4.89
C PHE A 641 -4.31 20.38 4.21
N TYR A 642 -4.30 21.08 3.06
CA TYR A 642 -5.53 21.31 2.29
C TYR A 642 -6.24 20.01 1.88
N HIS A 643 -5.50 18.90 1.81
CA HIS A 643 -5.97 17.58 1.38
C HIS A 643 -6.23 16.62 2.53
N TYR A 644 -6.15 17.06 3.79
CA TYR A 644 -6.45 16.19 4.93
C TYR A 644 -7.88 15.62 4.84
N LYS A 645 -8.06 14.31 5.05
CA LYS A 645 -9.38 13.66 5.14
C LYS A 645 -9.64 12.99 6.49
N ASN A 646 -8.70 12.23 7.01
CA ASN A 646 -8.81 11.55 8.30
C ASN A 646 -7.43 11.06 8.79
N GLY A 647 -7.38 10.59 10.04
CA GLY A 647 -6.19 10.12 10.73
C GLY A 647 -5.41 11.24 11.42
N VAL A 648 -4.16 10.99 11.81
CA VAL A 648 -3.32 11.97 12.52
C VAL A 648 -2.37 12.66 11.54
N TYR A 649 -2.65 13.92 11.24
CA TYR A 649 -1.86 14.74 10.33
C TYR A 649 -0.42 14.94 10.82
N MET A 650 0.51 14.78 9.89
CA MET A 650 1.93 15.09 9.98
C MET A 650 2.38 15.59 8.60
N HIS A 651 3.11 16.70 8.55
CA HIS A 651 3.64 17.24 7.30
C HIS A 651 4.81 16.38 6.79
N ASP A 652 5.05 16.40 5.47
CA ASP A 652 6.31 15.86 4.95
C ASP A 652 7.44 16.86 5.30
N PRO A 653 8.55 16.43 5.92
CA PRO A 653 9.64 17.33 6.33
C PRO A 653 10.28 18.13 5.19
N GLN A 654 10.06 17.73 3.93
CA GLN A 654 10.53 18.46 2.75
C GLN A 654 9.59 19.58 2.32
N GLU A 655 8.33 19.60 2.79
CA GLU A 655 7.40 20.66 2.44
C GLU A 655 7.83 22.01 2.99
N LYS A 656 7.53 23.06 2.22
CA LYS A 656 7.70 24.45 2.67
C LYS A 656 6.43 24.94 3.35
N VAL A 657 6.62 25.66 4.45
CA VAL A 657 5.55 26.40 5.14
C VAL A 657 4.88 27.36 4.15
N VAL A 658 3.55 27.37 4.13
CA VAL A 658 2.75 28.25 3.28
C VAL A 658 2.41 29.55 4.03
N SER A 659 1.79 29.44 5.21
CA SER A 659 1.43 30.55 6.09
C SER A 659 0.93 30.01 7.44
N GLY A 660 0.62 30.89 8.40
CA GLY A 660 -0.04 30.53 9.65
C GLY A 660 -1.56 30.43 9.51
N HIS A 661 -2.16 29.51 10.26
CA HIS A 661 -3.61 29.36 10.40
C HIS A 661 -3.99 29.19 11.87
N ALA A 662 -5.12 29.77 12.26
CA ALA A 662 -5.63 29.70 13.63
C ALA A 662 -6.89 28.84 13.68
N VAL A 663 -7.00 28.00 14.71
CA VAL A 663 -8.07 27.02 14.88
C VAL A 663 -8.47 26.88 16.34
N LYS A 664 -9.63 26.30 16.58
CA LYS A 664 -10.06 25.89 17.92
C LYS A 664 -9.51 24.49 18.24
N MET A 665 -8.64 24.39 19.25
CA MET A 665 -8.23 23.10 19.83
C MET A 665 -9.18 22.76 20.98
N LEU A 666 -9.70 21.53 21.00
CA LEU A 666 -10.76 21.16 21.95
C LEU A 666 -10.47 19.87 22.74
N GLY A 667 -9.66 18.95 22.22
CA GLY A 667 -9.42 17.67 22.89
C GLY A 667 -8.13 16.97 22.47
N TRP A 668 -7.94 15.73 22.91
CA TRP A 668 -6.78 14.92 22.56
C TRP A 668 -7.11 13.42 22.62
N GLY A 669 -6.24 12.60 22.04
CA GLY A 669 -6.33 11.15 22.19
C GLY A 669 -5.15 10.41 21.59
N VAL A 670 -5.36 9.11 21.37
CA VAL A 670 -4.42 8.21 20.70
C VAL A 670 -5.16 7.43 19.62
N GLU A 671 -4.64 7.41 18.40
CA GLU A 671 -5.19 6.65 17.28
C GLU A 671 -4.08 5.79 16.67
N ASN A 672 -4.26 4.47 16.59
CA ASN A 672 -3.28 3.53 16.06
C ASN A 672 -1.87 3.68 16.69
N GLY A 673 -1.82 3.97 18.00
CA GLY A 673 -0.57 4.19 18.74
C GLY A 673 0.04 5.60 18.57
N VAL A 674 -0.61 6.50 17.83
CA VAL A 674 -0.14 7.88 17.61
C VAL A 674 -0.97 8.86 18.43
N LYS A 675 -0.30 9.66 19.27
CA LYS A 675 -0.91 10.74 20.07
C LYS A 675 -1.35 11.89 19.15
N TYR A 676 -2.54 12.43 19.39
CA TYR A 676 -3.06 13.58 18.63
C TYR A 676 -3.73 14.65 19.50
N TRP A 677 -3.80 15.87 18.95
CA TRP A 677 -4.73 16.94 19.33
C TRP A 677 -5.96 16.88 18.42
N LEU A 678 -7.15 17.10 18.99
CA LEU A 678 -8.41 17.24 18.25
C LEU A 678 -8.70 18.73 18.07
N CYS A 679 -8.82 19.15 16.82
CA CYS A 679 -9.06 20.54 16.44
C CYS A 679 -10.31 20.65 15.54
N ALA A 680 -11.02 21.75 15.67
CA ALA A 680 -12.09 22.18 14.76
C ALA A 680 -11.52 23.22 13.80
N ASN A 681 -11.70 23.00 12.50
CA ASN A 681 -11.30 23.93 11.45
C ASN A 681 -12.46 24.88 11.10
N SER A 682 -12.15 25.96 10.41
CA SER A 682 -13.09 27.02 10.01
C SER A 682 -13.39 27.02 8.50
N TRP A 683 -13.31 25.85 7.84
CA TRP A 683 -13.46 25.68 6.38
C TRP A 683 -14.68 24.82 6.01
N ASP A 684 -15.77 24.94 6.78
CA ASP A 684 -16.99 24.14 6.66
C ASP A 684 -16.80 22.64 6.99
N SER A 685 -17.92 22.01 7.31
CA SER A 685 -18.08 20.58 7.61
C SER A 685 -17.73 19.65 6.44
N ASN A 686 -17.65 20.14 5.21
CA ASN A 686 -17.28 19.34 4.04
C ASN A 686 -15.78 19.05 3.94
N TRP A 687 -14.95 19.81 4.67
CA TRP A 687 -13.50 19.62 4.72
C TRP A 687 -13.10 18.63 5.81
N GLY A 688 -12.07 17.81 5.56
CA GLY A 688 -11.50 16.93 6.59
C GLY A 688 -12.47 15.87 7.11
N ASP A 689 -12.45 15.64 8.42
CA ASP A 689 -13.38 14.73 9.10
C ASP A 689 -14.55 15.53 9.67
N LYS A 690 -15.51 15.84 8.80
CA LYS A 690 -16.69 16.65 9.12
C LYS A 690 -16.34 18.04 9.68
N GLY A 691 -15.29 18.68 9.17
CA GLY A 691 -14.75 19.96 9.63
C GLY A 691 -13.71 19.84 10.75
N PHE A 692 -13.53 18.66 11.33
CA PHE A 692 -12.51 18.41 12.34
C PHE A 692 -11.24 17.82 11.71
N PHE A 693 -10.14 17.93 12.44
CA PHE A 693 -8.91 17.23 12.13
C PHE A 693 -8.15 16.82 13.39
N LYS A 694 -7.23 15.87 13.21
CA LYS A 694 -6.30 15.45 14.24
C LYS A 694 -4.88 15.73 13.76
N ILE A 695 -4.02 16.22 14.65
CA ILE A 695 -2.63 16.55 14.35
C ILE A 695 -1.72 16.00 15.45
N LEU A 696 -0.50 15.61 15.09
CA LEU A 696 0.45 14.96 15.99
C LEU A 696 0.69 15.80 17.25
N ARG A 697 0.52 15.16 18.42
CA ARG A 697 0.71 15.77 19.75
C ARG A 697 2.02 15.34 20.40
N GLY A 698 2.64 16.24 21.16
CA GLY A 698 3.84 16.00 21.97
C GLY A 698 5.14 16.13 21.18
N LYS A 699 5.07 16.70 19.99
CA LYS A 699 6.19 16.96 19.07
C LYS A 699 6.19 18.38 18.54
N ASN A 700 5.27 19.23 19.00
CA ASN A 700 5.06 20.57 18.48
C ASN A 700 4.95 20.56 16.94
N GLU A 701 4.20 19.59 16.41
CA GLU A 701 4.00 19.42 14.96
C GLU A 701 3.44 20.71 14.38
N CYS A 702 4.06 21.22 13.32
CA CYS A 702 3.69 22.50 12.72
C CYS A 702 3.64 23.69 13.71
N LYS A 703 4.38 23.62 14.83
CA LYS A 703 4.36 24.63 15.91
C LYS A 703 3.02 24.80 16.65
N ILE A 704 2.11 23.83 16.56
CA ILE A 704 0.76 23.97 17.13
C ILE A 704 0.72 24.13 18.66
N GLU A 705 1.82 23.79 19.36
CA GLU A 705 1.91 23.87 20.83
C GLU A 705 2.58 25.17 21.31
N GLU A 706 3.03 26.06 20.41
CA GLU A 706 3.76 27.29 20.77
C GLU A 706 2.83 28.45 21.19
N GLU A 707 1.74 28.63 20.44
CA GLU A 707 0.85 29.79 20.56
C GLU A 707 -0.58 29.36 20.91
N ALA A 708 -0.81 29.05 22.20
CA ALA A 708 -2.13 28.70 22.72
C ALA A 708 -2.68 29.83 23.61
N ILE A 709 -3.88 30.33 23.28
CA ILE A 709 -4.52 31.49 23.93
C ILE A 709 -5.89 31.10 24.46
N ALA A 710 -6.20 31.62 25.64
CA ALA A 710 -7.43 31.34 26.35
C ALA A 710 -7.89 32.55 27.17
N GLY A 711 -9.08 32.42 27.75
CA GLY A 711 -9.62 33.42 28.68
C GLY A 711 -10.78 32.89 29.51
N ILE A 712 -11.19 33.71 30.48
CA ILE A 712 -12.31 33.44 31.38
C ILE A 712 -13.45 34.40 31.02
N PRO A 713 -14.68 33.92 30.77
CA PRO A 713 -15.81 34.79 30.47
C PRO A 713 -16.23 35.63 31.68
N LEU A 714 -16.70 36.86 31.44
CA LEU A 714 -17.40 37.67 32.43
C LEU A 714 -18.90 37.42 32.27
N TYR A 715 -19.57 36.99 33.34
CA TYR A 715 -21.02 36.88 33.38
C TYR A 715 -21.67 38.20 33.80
N PRO A 716 -22.86 38.51 33.28
CA PRO A 716 -23.65 39.66 33.72
C PRO A 716 -24.12 39.54 35.18
#